data_AF-C0SQP8-F1
#
_entry.id   AF-C0SQP8-F1
#
_cell.length_a   1.000
_cell.length_b   1.000
_cell.length_c   1.000
_cell.angle_alpha   90.00
_cell.angle_beta   90.00
_cell.angle_gamma   90.00
#
_symmetry.space_group_name_H-M   'P 1'
#
loop_
_entity.id
_entity.type
_entity.pdbx_description
1 polymer ?
#
loop_
_entity_poly.entity_id
_entity_poly.type
_entity_poly.pdbx_seq_one_letter_code
_entity_poly.pdbx_strand_id
1 'polypeptide(L)'
;MASLKIGSGRNARTLKRAPWWVSGRGSITLICFLIVVVAKIIANVFTWGLTKVIGLSYGWFQGLTQHEALRNVSQFNEWRRQSFSLHDIFRLSLPMGGLVVWLSLLVCLATAGLVILRYLSVYHSYNYAEHGAESFASAHEIKKSYQLVPDRIDTFSGVGGIPISHFNGRLGRRLQFLAAHQNWPRNKEKLKRLSTTSVSSFWSSTGKYAIDTDTNNTLAIGITRSGKGETFVLPTIDLLTRAEKKTSIMVNDPKGELSRLSQSMLTARGYRVLVLDLQNMANSMGYNPLSIIVNYAKRGNWAKVQMETNRLSTAIYTKDKSSGNSQFWDNSSINLLNALILAQIDLAQRHQSWEKVSLHNVYEMMTDLGGQSVTDENGKESSYLTLYFQGLRELNQQKDNDDSAELRRLALDAFSQSKFAGDETAGSIYASMMEGIKIYQQRDLAQLTAENSFDIRESGFPRWLTVQFAKNLSNQPVNVSMFACEENGSRKLIEKRRQQLDEVGWLDYPIKHKLTGDFVFRLDLPTDLGLDETTVEIDGQVKVGLSQKRRAVVSKVTGPALKTNIHYSEQPVALFLRTPPDNPSYNQIVSFLVDQSFNQLFGMATASGGKTFTRVHYLLDEFGNLPPIAHMDTKVSIGLGANILFSLVVQNLSQLRINYSDEQAQTIESNCANTVYILTKELKTAETISKSLGQTTITSYSHQSRDSFGATQQDFGNSSDTGVDLLSATELMHLNMGESLVLRTKRNSLTGADVRNNPIFNRNTTKMPQRWQFLGQTFYEDSGSLQALSTSPALIDLQALGYQYDEELILIGDPLGNGDTEESVEDVQGQLLNLTFAQWSDLDDQAILNYAKQLMQVLAKATNPKQVNLLNDLKTVSVNDPIQVKPLILNHWADFKAAEQTQR
;
A
#
# COMPACT_ATOMS: atom_id res chain seq x y z
N MET A 1 1.10 47.22 -14.97
CA MET A 1 0.89 45.82 -14.58
C MET A 1 1.95 45.40 -13.57
N ALA A 2 1.69 45.64 -12.29
CA ALA A 2 2.56 45.21 -11.19
C ALA A 2 2.13 43.82 -10.74
N SER A 3 2.96 42.80 -10.96
CA SER A 3 2.76 41.48 -10.36
C SER A 3 3.18 41.57 -8.89
N LEU A 4 2.22 41.51 -7.97
CA LEU A 4 2.45 41.30 -6.55
C LEU A 4 3.26 40.00 -6.37
N LYS A 5 4.54 40.12 -6.02
CA LYS A 5 5.38 38.99 -5.61
C LYS A 5 4.99 38.62 -4.19
N ILE A 6 4.11 37.63 -4.06
CA ILE A 6 3.82 36.97 -2.78
C ILE A 6 5.01 36.08 -2.41
N GLY A 7 5.57 36.30 -1.22
CA GLY A 7 6.35 35.34 -0.43
C GLY A 7 7.63 34.80 -1.05
N SER A 8 8.70 35.60 -1.12
CA SER A 8 10.06 35.06 -1.10
C SER A 8 10.59 35.18 0.33
N GLY A 9 10.42 34.13 1.15
CA GLY A 9 10.84 34.05 2.56
C GLY A 9 12.35 34.09 2.81
N ARG A 10 13.11 34.78 1.96
CA ARG A 10 14.37 35.39 2.35
C ARG A 10 14.05 36.84 2.70
N ASN A 11 13.80 37.14 3.97
CA ASN A 11 13.88 38.52 4.47
C ASN A 11 15.34 38.98 4.50
N ALA A 12 16.05 38.89 3.36
CA ALA A 12 17.11 39.82 3.03
C ALA A 12 16.41 41.03 2.40
N ARG A 13 15.72 41.80 3.23
CA ARG A 13 15.10 43.06 2.79
C ARG A 13 16.23 44.07 2.65
N THR A 14 16.45 44.57 1.44
CA THR A 14 17.21 45.82 1.24
C THR A 14 16.55 46.91 2.08
N LEU A 15 17.28 47.46 3.05
CA LEU A 15 16.91 48.65 3.81
C LEU A 15 16.38 49.75 2.86
N LYS A 16 15.07 50.02 2.87
CA LYS A 16 14.51 51.24 2.23
C LYS A 16 14.82 52.51 3.06
N ARG A 17 15.29 52.35 4.30
CA ARG A 17 15.86 53.42 5.13
C ARG A 17 17.38 53.29 5.27
N ALA A 18 18.06 52.85 4.23
CA ALA A 18 19.49 53.02 4.21
C ALA A 18 19.77 54.53 4.04
N PRO A 19 20.72 55.12 4.79
CA PRO A 19 21.05 56.54 4.66
C PRO A 19 21.28 56.88 3.18
N TRP A 20 20.94 58.10 2.76
CA TRP A 20 20.78 58.52 1.35
C TRP A 20 21.89 58.04 0.39
N TRP A 21 23.11 57.83 0.89
CA TRP A 21 24.27 57.33 0.17
C TRP A 21 24.22 55.81 -0.17
N VAL A 22 23.31 55.02 0.40
CA VAL A 22 23.17 53.57 0.15
C VAL A 22 22.04 53.24 -0.84
N SER A 23 20.95 54.03 -0.84
CA SER A 23 19.70 53.76 -1.58
C SER A 23 19.49 54.65 -2.81
N GLY A 24 20.10 55.84 -2.87
CA GLY A 24 19.91 56.80 -3.96
C GLY A 24 20.62 56.41 -5.26
N ARG A 25 19.94 56.53 -6.41
CA ARG A 25 20.59 56.42 -7.74
C ARG A 25 21.79 57.36 -7.89
N GLY A 26 21.73 58.53 -7.24
CA GLY A 26 22.81 59.52 -7.20
C GLY A 26 24.10 59.03 -6.54
N SER A 27 24.01 58.15 -5.53
CA SER A 27 25.21 57.62 -4.87
C SER A 27 25.86 56.49 -5.67
N ILE A 28 25.09 55.74 -6.46
CA ILE A 28 25.63 54.76 -7.41
C ILE A 28 26.44 55.48 -8.49
N THR A 29 25.91 56.57 -9.03
CA THR A 29 26.65 57.42 -9.97
C THR A 29 27.88 58.04 -9.33
N LEU A 30 27.80 58.46 -8.06
CA LEU A 30 28.95 59.01 -7.33
C LEU A 30 30.05 57.96 -7.11
N ILE A 31 29.71 56.74 -6.71
CA ILE A 31 30.66 55.63 -6.50
C ILE A 31 31.26 55.19 -7.84
N CYS A 32 30.46 55.05 -8.90
CA CYS A 32 30.96 54.72 -10.23
C CYS A 32 31.87 55.83 -10.77
N PHE A 33 31.51 57.10 -10.54
CA PHE A 33 32.34 58.25 -10.89
C PHE A 33 33.66 58.24 -10.12
N LEU A 34 33.64 57.97 -8.82
CA LEU A 34 34.85 57.83 -7.99
C LEU A 34 35.77 56.71 -8.48
N ILE A 35 35.22 55.54 -8.83
CA ILE A 35 35.99 54.41 -9.39
C ILE A 35 36.63 54.83 -10.72
N VAL A 36 35.89 55.49 -11.61
CA VAL A 36 36.40 55.96 -12.91
C VAL A 36 37.48 57.03 -12.73
N VAL A 37 37.31 57.96 -11.78
CA VAL A 37 38.30 59.01 -11.46
C VAL A 37 39.58 58.38 -10.92
N VAL A 38 39.48 57.44 -9.98
CA VAL A 38 40.66 56.73 -9.42
C VAL A 38 41.37 55.93 -10.51
N ALA A 39 40.65 55.19 -11.35
CA ALA A 39 41.23 54.46 -12.47
C ALA A 39 41.96 55.40 -13.45
N LYS A 40 41.40 56.59 -13.71
CA LYS A 40 42.01 57.60 -14.58
C LYS A 40 43.26 58.23 -13.98
N ILE A 41 43.30 58.44 -12.66
CA ILE A 41 44.49 58.91 -11.95
C ILE A 41 45.60 57.85 -12.00
N ILE A 42 45.28 56.58 -11.74
CA ILE A 42 46.24 55.47 -11.82
C ILE A 42 46.81 55.36 -13.24
N ALA A 43 45.97 55.41 -14.27
CA ALA A 43 46.39 55.37 -15.66
C ALA A 43 47.30 56.55 -16.03
N ASN A 44 47.01 57.76 -15.54
CA ASN A 44 47.83 58.96 -15.76
C ASN A 44 49.18 58.88 -15.04
N VAL A 45 49.24 58.35 -13.81
CA VAL A 45 50.50 58.14 -13.09
C VAL A 45 51.35 57.07 -13.79
N PHE A 46 50.71 55.99 -14.26
CA PHE A 46 51.39 54.93 -15.00
C PHE A 46 51.95 55.42 -16.33
N THR A 47 51.18 56.16 -17.11
CA THR A 47 51.63 56.75 -18.38
C THR A 47 52.73 57.80 -18.17
N TRP A 48 52.65 58.63 -17.12
CA TRP A 48 53.72 59.56 -16.76
C TRP A 48 55.01 58.81 -16.36
N GLY A 49 54.90 57.77 -15.53
CA GLY A 49 56.02 56.91 -15.16
C GLY A 49 56.67 56.26 -16.39
N LEU A 50 55.85 55.74 -17.31
CA LEU A 50 56.30 55.15 -18.57
C LEU A 50 57.05 56.18 -19.43
N THR A 51 56.55 57.41 -19.56
CA THR A 51 57.24 58.47 -20.32
C THR A 51 58.56 58.89 -19.70
N LYS A 52 58.71 58.82 -18.37
CA LYS A 52 60.00 59.10 -17.70
C LYS A 52 61.00 57.96 -17.88
N VAL A 53 60.56 56.71 -17.85
CA VAL A 53 61.41 55.54 -18.15
C VAL A 53 61.86 55.55 -19.62
N ILE A 54 60.95 55.86 -20.55
CA ILE A 54 61.26 56.00 -21.98
C ILE A 54 62.20 57.19 -22.22
N GLY A 55 62.00 58.31 -21.53
CA GLY A 55 62.90 59.47 -21.62
C GLY A 55 64.29 59.22 -21.05
N LEU A 56 64.40 58.49 -19.94
CA LEU A 56 65.68 58.07 -19.33
C LEU A 56 66.42 57.07 -20.22
N SER A 57 65.72 56.12 -20.84
CA SER A 57 66.31 55.18 -21.79
C SER A 57 66.72 55.85 -23.11
N TYR A 58 65.99 56.87 -23.56
CA TYR A 58 66.37 57.69 -24.71
C TYR A 58 67.62 58.55 -24.42
N GLY A 59 67.72 59.14 -23.22
CA GLY A 59 68.92 59.87 -22.78
C GLY A 59 70.13 58.95 -22.60
N TRP A 60 69.94 57.74 -22.09
CA TRP A 60 70.97 56.71 -21.99
C TRP A 60 71.48 56.27 -23.37
N PHE A 61 70.57 56.11 -24.34
CA PHE A 61 70.90 55.76 -25.72
C PHE A 61 71.67 56.89 -26.44
N GLN A 62 71.30 58.16 -26.21
CA GLN A 62 72.03 59.30 -26.76
C GLN A 62 73.44 59.44 -26.16
N GLY A 63 73.59 59.22 -24.85
CA GLY A 63 74.90 59.20 -24.18
C GLY A 63 75.84 58.10 -24.69
N LEU A 64 75.29 56.94 -25.07
CA LEU A 64 76.05 55.83 -25.67
C LEU A 64 76.59 56.16 -27.07
N THR A 65 75.90 57.00 -27.83
CA THR A 65 76.32 57.41 -29.18
C THR A 65 77.31 58.58 -29.22
N GLN A 66 77.48 59.31 -28.11
CA GLN A 66 78.35 60.50 -28.03
C GLN A 66 79.60 60.31 -27.17
N HIS A 67 79.83 59.13 -26.58
CA HIS A 67 81.00 58.86 -25.76
C HIS A 67 82.22 58.39 -26.59
N GLU A 68 83.33 59.13 -26.51
CA GLU A 68 84.63 58.82 -27.13
C GLU A 68 85.28 57.49 -26.67
N ALA A 69 84.70 56.82 -25.67
CA ALA A 69 85.18 55.54 -25.13
C ALA A 69 84.94 54.32 -26.05
N LEU A 70 84.22 54.46 -27.16
CA LEU A 70 84.03 53.39 -28.15
C LEU A 70 85.20 53.28 -29.15
N ARG A 71 86.25 54.11 -29.03
CA ARG A 71 87.46 54.06 -29.89
C ARG A 71 88.76 53.64 -29.21
N ASN A 72 88.80 53.43 -27.89
CA ASN A 72 90.02 52.96 -27.21
C ASN A 72 89.73 51.91 -26.12
N VAL A 73 90.29 50.71 -26.30
CA VAL A 73 90.03 49.48 -25.53
C VAL A 73 90.73 49.46 -24.15
N SER A 74 91.51 50.47 -23.78
CA SER A 74 92.34 50.43 -22.55
C SER A 74 91.74 51.09 -21.30
N GLN A 75 90.55 51.71 -21.35
CA GLN A 75 89.91 52.33 -20.17
C GLN A 75 88.61 51.64 -19.71
N PHE A 76 88.22 50.53 -20.34
CA PHE A 76 86.97 49.81 -19.99
C PHE A 76 87.02 49.12 -18.62
N ASN A 77 88.22 48.86 -18.07
CA ASN A 77 88.40 48.11 -16.82
C ASN A 77 88.26 48.94 -15.54
N GLU A 78 88.27 50.27 -15.60
CA GLU A 78 87.98 51.12 -14.41
C GLU A 78 86.48 51.44 -14.26
N TRP A 79 85.72 51.42 -15.36
CA TRP A 79 84.28 51.75 -15.33
C TRP A 79 83.40 50.60 -14.80
N ARG A 80 83.90 49.36 -14.81
CA ARG A 80 83.16 48.16 -14.33
C ARG A 80 82.92 48.14 -12.81
N ARG A 81 83.46 49.11 -12.05
CA ARG A 81 83.42 49.16 -10.57
C ARG A 81 82.45 50.16 -9.95
N GLN A 82 81.55 50.78 -10.71
CA GLN A 82 80.40 51.47 -10.13
C GLN A 82 79.17 50.55 -10.18
N SER A 83 79.17 49.58 -9.26
CA SER A 83 78.00 48.77 -8.92
C SER A 83 76.89 49.67 -8.36
N PHE A 84 75.71 49.58 -8.99
CA PHE A 84 74.45 50.13 -8.47
C PHE A 84 74.25 49.73 -7.00
N SER A 85 74.17 50.73 -6.13
CA SER A 85 73.79 50.56 -4.74
C SER A 85 72.26 50.61 -4.63
N LEU A 86 71.65 49.60 -4.01
CA LEU A 86 70.22 49.56 -3.67
C LEU A 86 69.79 50.78 -2.81
N HIS A 87 70.73 51.49 -2.22
CA HIS A 87 70.48 52.66 -1.37
C HIS A 87 70.05 53.91 -2.14
N ASP A 88 70.30 54.00 -3.45
CA ASP A 88 69.94 55.17 -4.27
C ASP A 88 68.47 55.15 -4.75
N ILE A 89 67.80 54.00 -4.67
CA ILE A 89 66.36 53.88 -4.99
C ILE A 89 65.51 54.60 -3.94
N PHE A 90 65.99 54.73 -2.70
CA PHE A 90 65.26 55.32 -1.58
C PHE A 90 65.46 56.83 -1.41
N ARG A 91 66.31 57.48 -2.20
CA ARG A 91 66.51 58.95 -2.20
C ARG A 91 65.82 59.68 -3.36
N LEU A 92 64.85 59.04 -4.01
CA LEU A 92 63.95 59.77 -4.91
C LEU A 92 63.04 60.66 -4.06
N SER A 93 63.39 61.94 -3.92
CA SER A 93 62.50 62.95 -3.39
C SER A 93 61.22 62.97 -4.23
N LEU A 94 60.13 62.35 -3.74
CA LEU A 94 58.84 62.31 -4.43
C LEU A 94 58.32 63.75 -4.59
N PRO A 95 58.37 64.34 -5.80
CA PRO A 95 57.93 65.70 -6.00
C PRO A 95 56.43 65.66 -6.28
N MET A 96 55.59 66.07 -5.33
CA MET A 96 54.13 66.29 -5.42
C MET A 96 53.23 65.11 -5.90
N GLY A 97 53.75 64.12 -6.61
CA GLY A 97 53.00 62.97 -7.15
C GLY A 97 52.79 61.84 -6.14
N GLY A 98 53.67 61.70 -5.15
CA GLY A 98 53.49 60.72 -4.07
C GLY A 98 52.25 61.01 -3.21
N LEU A 99 51.94 62.29 -2.99
CA LEU A 99 50.73 62.74 -2.31
C LEU A 99 49.47 62.36 -3.09
N VAL A 100 49.50 62.48 -4.43
CA VAL A 100 48.39 62.10 -5.31
C VAL A 100 48.13 60.59 -5.28
N VAL A 101 49.19 59.78 -5.26
CA VAL A 101 49.07 58.31 -5.14
C VAL A 101 48.48 57.92 -3.78
N TRP A 102 48.98 58.49 -2.69
CA TRP A 102 48.43 58.22 -1.35
C TRP A 102 46.97 58.68 -1.20
N LEU A 103 46.61 59.86 -1.71
CA LEU A 103 45.23 60.35 -1.75
C LEU A 103 44.32 59.42 -2.57
N SER A 104 44.79 58.95 -3.73
CA SER A 104 44.02 58.03 -4.56
C SER A 104 43.80 56.67 -3.88
N LEU A 105 44.78 56.18 -3.13
CA LEU A 105 44.70 54.93 -2.37
C LEU A 105 43.76 55.05 -1.16
N LEU A 106 43.77 56.20 -0.48
CA LEU A 106 42.84 56.53 0.60
C LEU A 106 41.38 56.61 0.09
N VAL A 107 41.17 57.22 -1.07
CA VAL A 107 39.86 57.26 -1.74
C VAL A 107 39.41 55.85 -2.16
N CYS A 108 40.34 55.00 -2.61
CA CYS A 108 40.04 53.60 -2.96
C CYS A 108 39.65 52.77 -1.73
N LEU A 109 40.34 52.94 -0.60
CA LEU A 109 39.98 52.31 0.67
C LEU A 109 38.65 52.82 1.22
N ALA A 110 38.38 54.12 1.13
CA ALA A 110 37.10 54.71 1.55
C ALA A 110 35.92 54.21 0.70
N THR A 111 36.10 54.09 -0.62
CA THR A 111 35.08 53.55 -1.53
C THR A 111 34.87 52.05 -1.33
N ALA A 112 35.93 51.27 -1.11
CA ALA A 112 35.81 49.86 -0.73
C ALA A 112 35.09 49.70 0.62
N GLY A 113 35.41 50.52 1.61
CA GLY A 113 34.73 50.56 2.90
C GLY A 113 33.24 50.89 2.79
N LEU A 114 32.87 51.86 1.94
CA LEU A 114 31.46 52.19 1.65
C LEU A 114 30.72 51.05 0.95
N VAL A 115 31.38 50.31 0.05
CA VAL A 115 30.81 49.13 -0.61
C VAL A 115 30.60 47.98 0.37
N ILE A 116 31.56 47.75 1.28
CA ILE A 116 31.45 46.74 2.34
C ILE A 116 30.35 47.11 3.34
N LEU A 117 30.28 48.36 3.78
CA LEU A 117 29.21 48.86 4.66
C LEU A 117 27.84 48.77 3.98
N ARG A 118 27.78 49.01 2.67
CA ARG A 118 26.57 48.80 1.86
C ARG A 118 26.18 47.32 1.83
N TYR A 119 27.14 46.42 1.62
CA TYR A 119 26.89 44.98 1.68
C TYR A 119 26.35 44.58 3.06
N LEU A 120 27.02 45.00 4.14
CA LEU A 120 26.62 44.68 5.51
C LEU A 120 25.24 45.27 5.91
N SER A 121 24.93 46.49 5.47
CA SER A 121 23.63 47.13 5.75
C SER A 121 22.48 46.58 4.90
N VAL A 122 22.74 46.15 3.66
CA VAL A 122 21.71 45.55 2.79
C VAL A 122 21.30 44.15 3.25
N TYR A 123 22.16 43.43 3.97
CA TYR A 123 21.93 42.04 4.38
C TYR A 123 21.61 41.85 5.88
N HIS A 124 21.07 42.87 6.56
CA HIS A 124 20.66 42.74 7.97
C HIS A 124 19.25 42.12 8.10
N SER A 125 19.10 41.04 8.88
CA SER A 125 17.81 40.40 9.16
C SER A 125 17.09 41.09 10.33
N TYR A 126 15.83 41.51 10.14
CA TYR A 126 15.00 42.12 11.19
C TYR A 126 14.21 41.03 11.93
N ASN A 127 14.63 40.65 13.15
CA ASN A 127 13.98 39.59 13.92
C ASN A 127 13.03 40.06 15.04
N TYR A 128 12.82 41.37 15.25
CA TYR A 128 12.17 41.87 16.48
C TYR A 128 10.70 42.36 16.32
N ALA A 129 10.08 42.30 15.13
CA ALA A 129 8.69 42.76 14.92
C ALA A 129 7.90 42.00 13.83
N GLU A 130 8.32 40.80 13.42
CA GLU A 130 7.68 40.04 12.35
C GLU A 130 6.64 39.03 12.91
N HIS A 131 5.39 39.12 12.46
CA HIS A 131 4.35 38.10 12.66
C HIS A 131 4.51 36.97 11.62
N GLY A 132 5.41 36.02 11.90
CA GLY A 132 5.61 34.82 11.08
C GLY A 132 6.45 35.03 9.82
N ALA A 133 7.30 34.03 9.52
CA ALA A 133 8.25 34.01 8.39
C ALA A 133 7.98 32.84 7.43
N GLU A 134 6.74 32.33 7.39
CA GLU A 134 6.39 31.21 6.51
C GLU A 134 6.36 31.62 5.03
N SER A 135 6.77 30.70 4.17
CA SER A 135 6.82 30.92 2.72
C SER A 135 6.71 29.61 1.94
N PHE A 136 6.28 29.71 0.68
CA PHE A 136 6.22 28.54 -0.20
C PHE A 136 7.61 28.11 -0.68
N ALA A 137 7.79 26.80 -0.83
CA ALA A 137 8.97 26.22 -1.43
C ALA A 137 9.18 26.72 -2.86
N SER A 138 10.42 27.08 -3.17
CA SER A 138 10.76 27.55 -4.53
C SER A 138 10.84 26.38 -5.50
N ALA A 139 10.60 26.63 -6.79
CA ALA A 139 10.79 25.61 -7.84
C ALA A 139 12.20 25.00 -7.85
N HIS A 140 13.22 25.77 -7.48
CA HIS A 140 14.59 25.28 -7.36
C HIS A 140 14.75 24.30 -6.19
N GLU A 141 14.16 24.64 -5.05
CA GLU A 141 14.15 23.79 -3.85
C GLU A 141 13.43 22.47 -4.11
N ILE A 142 12.25 22.50 -4.74
CA ILE A 142 11.49 21.29 -5.10
C ILE A 142 12.34 20.37 -5.99
N LYS A 143 13.00 20.92 -7.01
CA LYS A 143 13.89 20.16 -7.92
C LYS A 143 15.13 19.59 -7.22
N LYS A 144 15.58 20.20 -6.13
CA LYS A 144 16.68 19.70 -5.29
C LYS A 144 16.21 18.62 -4.31
N SER A 145 14.95 18.69 -3.87
CA SER A 145 14.35 17.76 -2.91
C SER A 145 13.81 16.48 -3.54
N TYR A 146 13.24 16.55 -4.74
CA TYR A 146 12.47 15.44 -5.32
C TYR A 146 13.04 14.94 -6.62
N GLN A 147 12.91 13.63 -6.85
CA GLN A 147 13.29 13.01 -8.12
C GLN A 147 12.39 13.56 -9.24
N LEU A 148 13.01 14.02 -10.33
CA LEU A 148 12.30 14.50 -11.50
C LEU A 148 12.16 13.38 -12.52
N VAL A 149 10.92 13.03 -12.84
CA VAL A 149 10.61 11.98 -13.81
C VAL A 149 9.84 12.55 -15.00
N PRO A 150 10.08 12.08 -16.22
CA PRO A 150 9.26 12.38 -17.39
C PRO A 150 7.76 12.18 -17.12
N ASP A 151 6.92 13.07 -17.64
CA ASP A 151 5.47 13.00 -17.47
C ASP A 151 4.79 11.81 -18.19
N ARG A 152 5.46 11.18 -19.16
CA ARG A 152 4.94 10.05 -19.94
C ARG A 152 6.04 9.22 -20.61
N ILE A 153 5.62 8.09 -21.19
CA ILE A 153 6.34 7.18 -22.11
C ILE A 153 7.52 6.43 -21.47
N ASP A 154 8.47 7.15 -20.89
CA ASP A 154 9.74 6.54 -20.47
C ASP A 154 9.61 5.90 -19.08
N THR A 155 10.05 4.64 -18.97
CA THR A 155 10.35 4.04 -17.67
C THR A 155 11.48 4.82 -17.00
N PHE A 156 11.45 4.92 -15.67
CA PHE A 156 12.50 5.63 -14.92
C PHE A 156 13.11 4.74 -13.85
N SER A 157 14.41 4.94 -13.60
CA SER A 157 15.17 4.23 -12.56
C SER A 157 14.64 4.56 -11.16
N GLY A 158 14.70 3.55 -10.28
CA GLY A 158 14.30 3.68 -8.88
C GLY A 158 12.89 3.15 -8.63
N VAL A 159 12.29 3.63 -7.54
CA VAL A 159 10.92 3.26 -7.11
C VAL A 159 9.98 4.40 -7.46
N GLY A 160 8.74 4.07 -7.82
CA GLY A 160 7.71 5.07 -8.03
C GLY A 160 7.30 5.78 -6.75
N GLY A 161 6.58 6.89 -6.91
CA GLY A 161 6.18 7.75 -5.81
C GLY A 161 4.96 8.59 -6.15
N ILE A 162 4.47 9.36 -5.18
CA ILE A 162 3.33 10.25 -5.38
C ILE A 162 3.77 11.55 -6.09
N PRO A 163 2.92 12.15 -6.96
CA PRO A 163 3.23 13.42 -7.59
C PRO A 163 3.09 14.58 -6.59
N ILE A 164 4.16 15.36 -6.42
CA ILE A 164 4.21 16.51 -5.51
C ILE A 164 4.12 17.84 -6.27
N SER A 165 4.78 17.93 -7.42
CA SER A 165 4.72 19.09 -8.30
C SER A 165 4.97 18.69 -9.75
N HIS A 166 4.54 19.50 -10.70
CA HIS A 166 4.77 19.25 -12.12
C HIS A 166 5.40 20.46 -12.81
N PHE A 167 6.50 20.27 -13.52
CA PHE A 167 7.18 21.35 -14.23
C PHE A 167 6.94 21.25 -15.73
N ASN A 168 6.37 22.31 -16.30
CA ASN A 168 6.18 22.42 -17.75
C ASN A 168 6.81 23.70 -18.31
N GLY A 169 7.60 23.56 -19.39
CA GLY A 169 8.18 24.71 -20.10
C GLY A 169 7.13 25.48 -20.92
N ARG A 170 7.42 26.73 -21.31
CA ARG A 170 6.51 27.55 -22.15
C ARG A 170 6.17 26.88 -23.49
N LEU A 171 7.14 26.22 -24.13
CA LEU A 171 6.93 25.45 -25.35
C LEU A 171 6.11 24.17 -25.09
N GLY A 172 6.43 23.45 -24.01
CA GLY A 172 5.75 22.21 -23.62
C GLY A 172 4.26 22.40 -23.35
N ARG A 173 3.87 23.53 -22.73
CA ARG A 173 2.47 23.88 -22.49
C ARG A 173 1.68 24.10 -23.78
N ARG A 174 2.28 24.74 -24.78
CA ARG A 174 1.65 24.95 -26.10
C ARG A 174 1.51 23.64 -26.87
N LEU A 175 2.51 22.78 -26.82
CA LEU A 175 2.49 21.46 -27.46
C LEU A 175 1.49 20.51 -26.80
N GLN A 176 1.42 20.50 -25.47
CA GLN A 176 0.45 19.70 -24.71
C GLN A 176 -0.99 20.12 -25.02
N PHE A 177 -1.25 21.43 -25.13
CA PHE A 177 -2.56 21.95 -25.53
C PHE A 177 -2.95 21.52 -26.95
N LEU A 178 -2.02 21.55 -27.90
CA LEU A 178 -2.24 21.11 -29.28
C LEU A 178 -2.46 19.60 -29.40
N ALA A 179 -1.69 18.79 -28.66
CA ALA A 179 -1.82 17.33 -28.66
C ALA A 179 -3.13 16.83 -28.03
N ALA A 180 -3.76 17.65 -27.16
CA ALA A 180 -5.00 17.33 -26.47
C ALA A 180 -6.27 17.76 -27.25
N HIS A 181 -6.15 18.36 -28.44
CA HIS A 181 -7.31 18.72 -29.27
C HIS A 181 -7.91 17.49 -29.99
N GLN A 182 -9.24 17.37 -29.95
CA GLN A 182 -10.03 16.22 -30.38
C GLN A 182 -9.87 15.84 -31.88
N ASN A 183 -9.44 16.76 -32.75
CA ASN A 183 -9.20 16.52 -34.18
C ASN A 183 -7.77 16.04 -34.51
N TRP A 184 -6.89 15.95 -33.51
CA TRP A 184 -5.51 15.48 -33.67
C TRP A 184 -5.37 14.02 -34.14
N PRO A 185 -6.22 13.05 -33.72
CA PRO A 185 -6.11 11.65 -34.15
C PRO A 185 -6.25 11.49 -35.68
N ARG A 186 -7.12 12.27 -36.33
CA ARG A 186 -7.34 12.22 -37.80
C ARG A 186 -6.14 12.69 -38.62
N ASN A 187 -5.33 13.59 -38.07
CA ASN A 187 -4.11 14.08 -38.75
C ASN A 187 -2.87 13.23 -38.42
N LYS A 188 -2.95 12.33 -37.43
CA LYS A 188 -1.85 11.50 -36.95
C LYS A 188 -1.38 10.47 -37.99
N GLU A 189 -2.28 9.87 -38.76
CA GLU A 189 -1.93 8.92 -39.84
C GLU A 189 -1.31 9.62 -41.05
N LYS A 190 -1.80 10.82 -41.41
CA LYS A 190 -1.21 11.62 -42.49
C LYS A 190 0.21 12.08 -42.16
N LEU A 191 0.46 12.49 -40.91
CA LEU A 191 1.79 12.93 -40.45
C LEU A 191 2.78 11.76 -40.28
N LYS A 192 2.33 10.58 -39.83
CA LYS A 192 3.16 9.37 -39.76
C LYS A 192 3.68 8.93 -41.14
N ARG A 193 2.88 9.08 -42.20
CA ARG A 193 3.29 8.78 -43.59
C ARG A 193 4.30 9.77 -44.17
N LEU A 194 4.42 10.97 -43.59
CA LEU A 194 5.24 12.07 -44.10
C LEU A 194 6.62 12.19 -43.41
N SER A 195 6.91 11.43 -42.34
CA SER A 195 8.16 11.60 -41.60
C SER A 195 8.96 10.30 -41.46
N THR A 196 10.12 10.24 -42.10
CA THR A 196 11.03 9.09 -42.05
C THR A 196 12.12 9.17 -40.98
N THR A 197 12.45 10.33 -40.36
CA THR A 197 13.57 10.31 -39.38
C THR A 197 13.65 11.41 -38.30
N SER A 198 12.68 12.34 -38.13
CA SER A 198 12.88 13.47 -37.19
C SER A 198 11.72 13.79 -36.23
N VAL A 199 10.58 13.10 -36.29
CA VAL A 199 9.40 13.47 -35.48
C VAL A 199 9.34 12.69 -34.15
N SER A 200 10.20 11.69 -33.92
CA SER A 200 10.28 10.95 -32.64
C SER A 200 10.50 11.87 -31.43
N SER A 201 11.26 12.97 -31.60
CA SER A 201 11.49 14.00 -30.57
C SER A 201 10.25 14.85 -30.26
N PHE A 202 9.28 14.95 -31.17
CA PHE A 202 7.99 15.62 -30.93
C PHE A 202 7.09 14.81 -29.98
N TRP A 203 7.36 13.51 -29.85
CA TRP A 203 6.69 12.60 -28.93
C TRP A 203 7.41 12.47 -27.57
N SER A 204 8.48 13.22 -27.34
CA SER A 204 9.24 13.21 -26.07
C SER A 204 8.48 13.92 -24.93
N SER A 205 8.75 13.55 -23.67
CA SER A 205 8.13 14.15 -22.49
C SER A 205 8.41 15.66 -22.40
N THR A 206 7.41 16.49 -22.65
CA THR A 206 7.55 17.96 -22.56
C THR A 206 7.50 18.48 -21.12
N GLY A 207 6.94 17.69 -20.20
CA GLY A 207 6.81 17.97 -18.77
C GLY A 207 7.54 16.96 -17.87
N LYS A 208 7.82 17.35 -16.63
CA LYS A 208 8.42 16.49 -15.62
C LYS A 208 7.68 16.57 -14.29
N TYR A 209 7.41 15.43 -13.66
CA TYR A 209 6.92 15.37 -12.29
C TYR A 209 8.07 15.38 -11.29
N ALA A 210 7.95 16.17 -10.23
CA ALA A 210 8.64 15.92 -8.98
C ALA A 210 7.83 14.91 -8.18
N ILE A 211 8.43 13.75 -7.88
CA ILE A 211 7.78 12.67 -7.15
C ILE A 211 8.40 12.46 -5.77
N ASP A 212 7.57 12.15 -4.78
CA ASP A 212 8.05 11.67 -3.48
C ASP A 212 8.14 10.15 -3.48
N THR A 213 9.37 9.64 -3.54
CA THR A 213 9.70 8.21 -3.56
C THR A 213 9.89 7.61 -2.17
N ASP A 214 9.91 8.45 -1.13
CA ASP A 214 10.12 8.05 0.25
C ASP A 214 8.98 7.16 0.75
N THR A 215 9.22 6.38 1.81
CA THR A 215 8.20 5.53 2.43
C THR A 215 7.33 6.37 3.37
N ASN A 216 6.42 7.14 2.78
CA ASN A 216 5.56 8.11 3.46
C ASN A 216 4.09 7.89 3.10
N ASN A 217 3.19 8.03 4.08
CA ASN A 217 1.75 8.07 3.81
C ASN A 217 1.34 9.44 3.28
N THR A 218 0.23 9.48 2.54
CA THR A 218 -0.32 10.70 1.95
C THR A 218 -1.80 10.82 2.23
N LEU A 219 -2.24 11.98 2.67
CA LEU A 219 -3.64 12.38 2.73
C LEU A 219 -3.93 13.33 1.57
N ALA A 220 -4.84 12.96 0.67
CA ALA A 220 -5.29 13.81 -0.43
C ALA A 220 -6.72 14.31 -0.18
N ILE A 221 -6.93 15.63 -0.26
CA ILE A 221 -8.20 16.28 0.05
C ILE A 221 -8.76 16.92 -1.22
N GLY A 222 -9.90 16.44 -1.70
CA GLY A 222 -10.54 16.96 -2.91
C GLY A 222 -12.00 16.56 -3.04
N ILE A 223 -12.89 17.53 -3.16
CA ILE A 223 -14.33 17.29 -3.44
C ILE A 223 -14.55 16.64 -4.81
N THR A 224 -15.73 16.07 -5.01
CA THR A 224 -16.15 15.56 -6.33
C THR A 224 -16.09 16.67 -7.40
N ARG A 225 -15.59 16.31 -8.60
CA ARG A 225 -15.32 17.24 -9.73
C ARG A 225 -14.21 18.28 -9.51
N SER A 226 -13.44 18.22 -8.41
CA SER A 226 -12.24 19.06 -8.22
C SER A 226 -11.07 18.72 -9.14
N GLY A 227 -11.10 17.56 -9.80
CA GLY A 227 -10.00 17.03 -10.60
C GLY A 227 -9.13 15.99 -9.89
N LYS A 228 -9.41 15.63 -8.62
CA LYS A 228 -8.61 14.66 -7.83
C LYS A 228 -8.19 13.39 -8.58
N GLY A 229 -9.13 12.77 -9.31
CA GLY A 229 -8.86 11.56 -10.10
C GLY A 229 -7.87 11.80 -11.24
N GLU A 230 -8.06 12.91 -11.95
CA GLU A 230 -7.32 13.28 -13.15
C GLU A 230 -5.96 13.93 -12.86
N THR A 231 -5.78 14.59 -11.70
CA THR A 231 -4.55 15.33 -11.36
C THR A 231 -3.70 14.64 -10.29
N PHE A 232 -4.25 13.68 -9.54
CA PHE A 232 -3.53 12.99 -8.47
C PHE A 232 -3.63 11.45 -8.56
N VAL A 233 -4.82 10.86 -8.54
CA VAL A 233 -5.01 9.39 -8.44
C VAL A 233 -4.43 8.66 -9.66
N LEU A 234 -4.90 8.96 -10.88
CA LEU A 234 -4.43 8.31 -12.10
C LEU A 234 -2.94 8.59 -12.39
N PRO A 235 -2.42 9.82 -12.22
CA PRO A 235 -0.98 10.07 -12.26
C PRO A 235 -0.19 9.24 -11.24
N THR A 236 -0.70 9.04 -10.03
CA THR A 236 -0.05 8.19 -9.02
C THR A 236 0.02 6.74 -9.50
N ILE A 237 -1.07 6.19 -10.04
CA ILE A 237 -1.08 4.84 -10.64
C ILE A 237 -0.04 4.74 -11.76
N ASP A 238 0.06 5.74 -12.65
CA ASP A 238 1.08 5.75 -13.70
C ASP A 238 2.50 5.73 -13.11
N LEU A 239 2.79 6.62 -12.17
CA LEU A 239 4.13 6.82 -11.62
C LEU A 239 4.61 5.60 -10.82
N LEU A 240 3.74 5.01 -9.99
CA LEU A 240 4.04 3.80 -9.22
C LEU A 240 4.36 2.61 -10.12
N THR A 241 3.67 2.50 -11.26
CA THR A 241 3.73 1.31 -12.12
C THR A 241 4.70 1.47 -13.30
N ARG A 242 5.11 2.70 -13.64
CA ARG A 242 6.11 3.00 -14.68
C ARG A 242 7.56 2.90 -14.20
N ALA A 243 7.79 3.03 -12.89
CA ALA A 243 9.11 2.84 -12.30
C ALA A 243 9.74 1.49 -12.66
N GLU A 244 11.07 1.42 -12.68
CA GLU A 244 11.80 0.17 -12.87
C GLU A 244 11.51 -0.83 -11.74
N LYS A 245 11.58 -0.36 -10.48
CA LYS A 245 11.13 -1.13 -9.32
C LYS A 245 9.62 -0.98 -9.17
N LYS A 246 8.91 -1.96 -9.70
CA LYS A 246 7.45 -2.04 -9.67
C LYS A 246 6.92 -2.06 -8.24
N THR A 247 5.85 -1.31 -8.01
CA THR A 247 5.08 -1.31 -6.76
C THR A 247 3.79 -2.06 -7.01
N SER A 248 3.42 -2.98 -6.11
CA SER A 248 2.10 -3.58 -6.10
C SER A 248 1.10 -2.58 -5.55
N ILE A 249 -0.04 -2.44 -6.22
CA ILE A 249 -1.04 -1.43 -5.87
C ILE A 249 -2.37 -2.08 -5.52
N MET A 250 -3.05 -1.51 -4.52
CA MET A 250 -4.41 -1.87 -4.18
C MET A 250 -5.25 -0.60 -4.18
N VAL A 251 -6.22 -0.52 -5.09
CA VAL A 251 -6.93 0.71 -5.42
C VAL A 251 -8.41 0.56 -5.10
N ASN A 252 -8.92 1.39 -4.20
CA ASN A 252 -10.37 1.53 -4.04
C ASN A 252 -10.92 2.33 -5.23
N ASP A 253 -11.89 1.78 -5.95
CA ASP A 253 -12.46 2.33 -7.19
C ASP A 253 -13.99 2.22 -7.19
N PRO A 254 -14.71 3.01 -6.36
CA PRO A 254 -16.18 2.93 -6.28
C PRO A 254 -16.92 3.16 -7.61
N LYS A 255 -16.28 3.83 -8.57
CA LYS A 255 -16.89 4.14 -9.87
C LYS A 255 -16.53 3.16 -10.98
N GLY A 256 -15.57 2.26 -10.73
CA GLY A 256 -15.03 1.35 -11.75
C GLY A 256 -14.22 2.04 -12.86
N GLU A 257 -14.05 3.37 -12.79
CA GLU A 257 -13.37 4.15 -13.82
C GLU A 257 -11.86 3.91 -13.80
N LEU A 258 -11.25 3.80 -12.62
CA LEU A 258 -9.80 3.68 -12.46
C LEU A 258 -9.30 2.35 -13.03
N SER A 259 -9.97 1.27 -12.67
CA SER A 259 -9.72 -0.09 -13.15
C SER A 259 -9.92 -0.20 -14.66
N ARG A 260 -11.03 0.32 -15.20
CA ARG A 260 -11.32 0.33 -16.65
C ARG A 260 -10.20 1.04 -17.40
N LEU A 261 -9.86 2.27 -17.00
CA LEU A 261 -8.85 3.07 -17.68
C LEU A 261 -7.43 2.48 -17.59
N SER A 262 -7.11 1.80 -16.49
CA SER A 262 -5.74 1.36 -16.18
C SER A 262 -5.42 -0.07 -16.62
N GLN A 263 -6.42 -0.93 -16.83
CA GLN A 263 -6.21 -2.37 -17.02
C GLN A 263 -5.24 -2.71 -18.16
N SER A 264 -5.51 -2.23 -19.39
CA SER A 264 -4.65 -2.52 -20.55
C SER A 264 -3.21 -2.04 -20.36
N MET A 265 -3.05 -0.89 -19.70
CA MET A 265 -1.73 -0.32 -19.38
C MET A 265 -0.98 -1.18 -18.37
N LEU A 266 -1.65 -1.63 -17.31
CA LEU A 266 -1.06 -2.46 -16.26
C LEU A 266 -0.66 -3.83 -16.81
N THR A 267 -1.54 -4.46 -17.59
CA THR A 267 -1.25 -5.73 -18.27
C THR A 267 -0.06 -5.59 -19.21
N ALA A 268 0.02 -4.50 -20.00
CA ALA A 268 1.18 -4.22 -20.86
C ALA A 268 2.48 -4.00 -20.07
N ARG A 269 2.38 -3.54 -18.82
CA ARG A 269 3.51 -3.40 -17.87
C ARG A 269 3.84 -4.69 -17.11
N GLY A 270 3.15 -5.79 -17.39
CA GLY A 270 3.40 -7.11 -16.79
C GLY A 270 2.72 -7.36 -15.45
N TYR A 271 1.78 -6.50 -15.03
CA TYR A 271 1.03 -6.68 -13.79
C TYR A 271 0.00 -7.81 -13.90
N ARG A 272 -0.21 -8.52 -12.79
CA ARG A 272 -1.42 -9.32 -12.55
C ARG A 272 -2.52 -8.35 -12.09
N VAL A 273 -3.44 -8.04 -13.00
CA VAL A 273 -4.59 -7.16 -12.71
C VAL A 273 -5.73 -8.00 -12.19
N LEU A 274 -6.20 -7.68 -10.99
CA LEU A 274 -7.33 -8.33 -10.31
C LEU A 274 -8.39 -7.28 -10.00
N VAL A 275 -9.66 -7.66 -10.08
CA VAL A 275 -10.78 -6.77 -9.76
C VAL A 275 -11.74 -7.53 -8.85
N LEU A 276 -11.92 -7.03 -7.63
CA LEU A 276 -13.04 -7.39 -6.77
C LEU A 276 -14.20 -6.46 -7.13
N ASP A 277 -15.16 -6.97 -7.89
CA ASP A 277 -16.29 -6.22 -8.42
C ASP A 277 -17.58 -6.55 -7.67
N LEU A 278 -17.94 -5.71 -6.70
CA LEU A 278 -19.16 -5.86 -5.92
C LEU A 278 -20.39 -5.23 -6.64
N GLN A 279 -20.22 -4.66 -7.84
CA GLN A 279 -21.32 -4.22 -8.72
C GLN A 279 -21.69 -5.31 -9.74
N ASN A 280 -20.69 -6.00 -10.29
CA ASN A 280 -20.87 -7.13 -11.20
C ASN A 280 -20.11 -8.35 -10.68
N MET A 281 -20.67 -8.98 -9.66
CA MET A 281 -20.05 -10.08 -8.91
C MET A 281 -19.75 -11.31 -9.79
N ALA A 282 -20.56 -11.54 -10.83
CA ALA A 282 -20.35 -12.63 -11.78
C ALA A 282 -19.00 -12.56 -12.50
N ASN A 283 -18.49 -11.35 -12.76
CA ASN A 283 -17.19 -11.13 -13.43
C ASN A 283 -16.10 -10.64 -12.48
N SER A 284 -16.32 -10.79 -11.17
CA SER A 284 -15.34 -10.46 -10.12
C SER A 284 -14.32 -11.58 -9.93
N MET A 285 -13.21 -11.26 -9.25
CA MET A 285 -12.42 -12.27 -8.57
C MET A 285 -13.19 -12.83 -7.35
N GLY A 286 -12.89 -14.06 -6.97
CA GLY A 286 -13.34 -14.66 -5.72
C GLY A 286 -12.48 -14.19 -4.54
N TYR A 287 -13.14 -13.88 -3.42
CA TYR A 287 -12.52 -13.54 -2.14
C TYR A 287 -13.31 -14.14 -0.98
N ASN A 288 -12.80 -15.23 -0.41
CA ASN A 288 -13.32 -15.86 0.78
C ASN A 288 -12.65 -15.26 2.04
N PRO A 289 -13.39 -14.53 2.90
CA PRO A 289 -12.85 -13.95 4.14
C PRO A 289 -12.29 -14.98 5.13
N LEU A 290 -12.73 -16.24 5.05
CA LEU A 290 -12.25 -17.34 5.91
C LEU A 290 -10.98 -18.01 5.38
N SER A 291 -10.50 -17.65 4.19
CA SER A 291 -9.35 -18.29 3.54
C SER A 291 -8.07 -18.34 4.38
N ILE A 292 -7.76 -17.26 5.11
CA ILE A 292 -6.61 -17.20 6.02
C ILE A 292 -6.78 -18.20 7.16
N ILE A 293 -7.99 -18.28 7.71
CA ILE A 293 -8.34 -19.20 8.80
C ILE A 293 -8.21 -20.64 8.31
N VAL A 294 -8.77 -20.95 7.13
CA VAL A 294 -8.66 -22.27 6.47
C VAL A 294 -7.20 -22.65 6.23
N ASN A 295 -6.35 -21.70 5.81
CA ASN A 295 -4.93 -21.97 5.60
C ASN A 295 -4.19 -22.33 6.89
N TYR A 296 -4.52 -21.71 8.02
CA TYR A 296 -3.96 -22.09 9.32
C TYR A 296 -4.53 -23.41 9.83
N ALA A 297 -5.83 -23.67 9.61
CA ALA A 297 -6.49 -24.92 9.97
C ALA A 297 -5.86 -26.12 9.23
N LYS A 298 -5.62 -25.99 7.91
CA LYS A 298 -4.90 -26.99 7.11
C LYS A 298 -3.48 -27.30 7.60
N ARG A 299 -2.88 -26.38 8.37
CA ARG A 299 -1.55 -26.54 8.99
C ARG A 299 -1.63 -27.09 10.42
N GLY A 300 -2.82 -27.25 10.98
CA GLY A 300 -3.06 -27.65 12.38
C GLY A 300 -2.77 -26.54 13.40
N ASN A 301 -2.69 -25.27 12.98
CA ASN A 301 -2.41 -24.16 13.88
C ASN A 301 -3.69 -23.59 14.50
N TRP A 302 -4.21 -24.26 15.52
CA TRP A 302 -5.48 -23.91 16.17
C TRP A 302 -5.44 -22.56 16.91
N ALA A 303 -4.29 -22.19 17.48
CA ALA A 303 -4.10 -20.89 18.12
C ALA A 303 -4.27 -19.73 17.12
N LYS A 304 -3.66 -19.82 15.93
CA LYS A 304 -3.85 -18.83 14.86
C LYS A 304 -5.26 -18.87 14.28
N VAL A 305 -5.87 -20.06 14.15
CA VAL A 305 -7.28 -20.19 13.74
C VAL A 305 -8.19 -19.42 14.68
N GLN A 306 -8.07 -19.61 16.00
CA GLN A 306 -8.87 -18.89 16.99
C GLN A 306 -8.65 -17.37 16.90
N MET A 307 -7.38 -16.94 16.82
CA MET A 307 -7.02 -15.53 16.76
C MET A 307 -7.58 -14.83 15.52
N GLU A 308 -7.45 -15.43 14.34
CA GLU A 308 -7.94 -14.85 13.08
C GLU A 308 -9.47 -14.92 12.98
N THR A 309 -10.09 -15.99 13.51
CA THR A 309 -11.55 -16.11 13.63
C THR A 309 -12.11 -14.98 14.49
N ASN A 310 -11.54 -14.76 15.67
CA ASN A 310 -11.98 -13.69 16.55
C ASN A 310 -11.77 -12.30 15.92
N ARG A 311 -10.63 -12.08 15.24
CA ARG A 311 -10.37 -10.82 14.52
C ARG A 311 -11.44 -10.54 13.47
N LEU A 312 -11.80 -11.53 12.67
CA LEU A 312 -12.84 -11.41 11.64
C LEU A 312 -14.20 -11.09 12.27
N SER A 313 -14.62 -11.86 13.28
CA SER A 313 -15.90 -11.67 13.95
C SER A 313 -16.00 -10.32 14.67
N THR A 314 -14.96 -9.90 15.40
CA THR A 314 -14.89 -8.56 16.02
C THR A 314 -15.03 -7.47 14.98
N ALA A 315 -14.37 -7.60 13.84
CA ALA A 315 -14.45 -6.60 12.78
C ALA A 315 -15.83 -6.57 12.07
N ILE A 316 -16.67 -7.61 12.23
CA ILE A 316 -18.06 -7.64 11.76
C ILE A 316 -19.01 -6.87 12.70
N TYR A 317 -18.90 -7.10 14.01
CA TYR A 317 -19.90 -6.60 14.98
C TYR A 317 -19.46 -5.34 15.72
N THR A 318 -18.17 -5.15 16.01
CA THR A 318 -17.73 -4.03 16.85
C THR A 318 -17.88 -2.70 16.10
N LYS A 319 -18.72 -1.82 16.63
CA LYS A 319 -18.82 -0.42 16.24
C LYS A 319 -18.14 0.41 17.32
N ASP A 320 -17.27 1.35 16.97
CA ASP A 320 -16.51 2.20 17.91
C ASP A 320 -17.38 3.12 18.83
N LYS A 321 -18.70 2.93 18.86
CA LYS A 321 -19.68 3.68 19.67
C LYS A 321 -20.68 2.78 20.41
N SER A 322 -20.29 1.58 20.83
CA SER A 322 -21.12 0.69 21.65
C SER A 322 -21.10 1.10 23.13
N SER A 323 -22.28 1.40 23.69
CA SER A 323 -22.48 1.60 25.14
C SER A 323 -23.13 0.38 25.78
N GLY A 324 -22.68 0.00 26.98
CA GLY A 324 -23.27 -1.00 27.90
C GLY A 324 -23.94 -2.19 27.23
N ASN A 325 -25.28 -2.14 27.11
CA ASN A 325 -26.10 -3.22 26.56
C ASN A 325 -25.70 -3.62 25.13
N SER A 326 -25.30 -2.68 24.27
CA SER A 326 -24.86 -3.02 22.91
C SER A 326 -23.58 -3.85 22.89
N GLN A 327 -22.64 -3.57 23.80
CA GLN A 327 -21.41 -4.36 23.93
C GLN A 327 -21.68 -5.82 24.32
N PHE A 328 -22.70 -6.06 25.15
CA PHE A 328 -23.12 -7.40 25.51
C PHE A 328 -23.63 -8.20 24.30
N TRP A 329 -24.50 -7.59 23.48
CA TRP A 329 -25.02 -8.23 22.26
C TRP A 329 -23.94 -8.43 21.21
N ASP A 330 -23.04 -7.46 21.04
CA ASP A 330 -21.90 -7.56 20.11
C ASP A 330 -20.97 -8.70 20.53
N ASN A 331 -20.58 -8.78 21.81
CA ASN A 331 -19.72 -9.84 22.31
C ASN A 331 -20.36 -11.23 22.17
N SER A 332 -21.66 -11.34 22.48
CA SER A 332 -22.40 -12.61 22.32
C SER A 332 -22.47 -13.04 20.86
N SER A 333 -22.70 -12.08 19.94
CA SER A 333 -22.73 -12.33 18.49
C SER A 333 -21.36 -12.73 17.94
N ILE A 334 -20.28 -12.08 18.41
CA ILE A 334 -18.88 -12.42 18.08
C ILE A 334 -18.58 -13.86 18.50
N ASN A 335 -18.91 -14.22 19.74
CA ASN A 335 -18.65 -15.56 20.27
C ASN A 335 -19.46 -16.64 19.54
N LEU A 336 -20.72 -16.36 19.20
CA LEU A 336 -21.53 -17.28 18.41
C LEU A 336 -20.99 -17.48 17.00
N LEU A 337 -20.60 -16.39 16.32
CA LEU A 337 -19.98 -16.48 14.99
C LEU A 337 -18.64 -17.24 15.05
N ASN A 338 -17.82 -16.99 16.09
CA ASN A 338 -16.59 -17.75 16.32
C ASN A 338 -16.90 -19.26 16.46
N ALA A 339 -17.89 -19.63 17.27
CA ALA A 339 -18.27 -21.02 17.48
C ALA A 339 -18.67 -21.72 16.18
N LEU A 340 -19.47 -21.05 15.34
CA LEU A 340 -19.93 -21.60 14.06
C LEU A 340 -18.83 -21.69 13.02
N ILE A 341 -17.93 -20.71 12.92
CA ILE A 341 -16.76 -20.80 12.05
C ILE A 341 -15.88 -21.98 12.47
N LEU A 342 -15.62 -22.15 13.77
CA LEU A 342 -14.82 -23.26 14.28
C LEU A 342 -15.51 -24.61 14.05
N ALA A 343 -16.83 -24.68 14.20
CA ALA A 343 -17.61 -25.88 13.89
C ALA A 343 -17.57 -26.24 12.40
N GLN A 344 -17.63 -25.25 11.50
CA GLN A 344 -17.45 -25.45 10.05
C GLN A 344 -16.06 -25.96 9.69
N ILE A 345 -15.03 -25.50 10.41
CA ILE A 345 -13.66 -25.99 10.23
C ILE A 345 -13.56 -27.45 10.70
N ASP A 346 -14.20 -27.82 11.82
CA ASP A 346 -14.25 -29.20 12.30
C ASP A 346 -14.96 -30.12 11.28
N LEU A 347 -16.09 -29.67 10.72
CA LEU A 347 -16.78 -30.38 9.64
C LEU A 347 -15.86 -30.60 8.43
N ALA A 348 -15.21 -29.55 7.96
CA ALA A 348 -14.29 -29.65 6.83
C ALA A 348 -13.08 -30.54 7.11
N GLN A 349 -12.59 -30.56 8.35
CA GLN A 349 -11.50 -31.44 8.77
C GLN A 349 -11.94 -32.91 8.79
N ARG A 350 -13.13 -33.21 9.32
CA ARG A 350 -13.67 -34.59 9.39
C ARG A 350 -14.02 -35.16 8.02
N HIS A 351 -14.60 -34.33 7.15
CA HIS A 351 -15.03 -34.72 5.80
C HIS A 351 -13.98 -34.47 4.71
N GLN A 352 -12.83 -33.86 5.05
CA GLN A 352 -11.78 -33.44 4.10
C GLN A 352 -12.28 -32.49 2.99
N SER A 353 -13.28 -31.68 3.28
CA SER A 353 -14.01 -30.81 2.35
C SER A 353 -13.79 -29.31 2.64
N TRP A 354 -12.54 -28.88 2.53
CA TRP A 354 -12.11 -27.51 2.83
C TRP A 354 -12.71 -26.42 1.95
N GLU A 355 -13.08 -26.78 0.72
CA GLU A 355 -13.79 -25.94 -0.24
C GLU A 355 -15.18 -25.51 0.25
N LYS A 356 -15.76 -26.25 1.20
CA LYS A 356 -17.06 -25.93 1.79
C LYS A 356 -16.98 -24.91 2.93
N VAL A 357 -15.79 -24.45 3.33
CA VAL A 357 -15.68 -23.47 4.43
C VAL A 357 -15.90 -22.05 3.89
N SER A 358 -17.11 -21.52 4.08
CA SER A 358 -17.49 -20.17 3.65
C SER A 358 -18.43 -19.49 4.66
N LEU A 359 -18.50 -18.16 4.64
CA LEU A 359 -19.48 -17.41 5.45
C LEU A 359 -20.93 -17.69 5.04
N HIS A 360 -21.15 -18.10 3.78
CA HIS A 360 -22.45 -18.58 3.33
C HIS A 360 -22.84 -19.88 4.06
N ASN A 361 -21.95 -20.86 4.15
CA ASN A 361 -22.26 -22.10 4.86
C ASN A 361 -22.37 -21.92 6.38
N VAL A 362 -21.66 -20.95 6.95
CA VAL A 362 -21.88 -20.51 8.35
C VAL A 362 -23.30 -19.94 8.52
N TYR A 363 -23.78 -19.14 7.57
CA TYR A 363 -25.15 -18.60 7.56
C TYR A 363 -26.20 -19.72 7.42
N GLU A 364 -26.00 -20.67 6.50
CA GLU A 364 -26.89 -21.82 6.31
C GLU A 364 -26.95 -22.70 7.57
N MET A 365 -25.80 -23.04 8.16
CA MET A 365 -25.72 -23.80 9.41
C MET A 365 -26.52 -23.13 10.54
N MET A 366 -26.41 -21.81 10.66
CA MET A 366 -27.15 -21.04 11.66
C MET A 366 -28.66 -21.03 11.39
N THR A 367 -29.06 -20.98 10.13
CA THR A 367 -30.46 -20.98 9.72
C THR A 367 -31.10 -22.34 9.97
N ASP A 368 -30.44 -23.41 9.54
CA ASP A 368 -30.96 -24.77 9.61
C ASP A 368 -31.02 -25.28 11.06
N LEU A 369 -29.94 -25.11 11.82
CA LEU A 369 -29.86 -25.61 13.21
C LEU A 369 -30.44 -24.62 14.23
N GLY A 370 -30.36 -23.32 13.96
CA GLY A 370 -30.87 -22.28 14.87
C GLY A 370 -32.40 -22.11 14.77
N GLY A 371 -32.99 -22.44 13.63
CA GLY A 371 -34.44 -22.32 13.39
C GLY A 371 -35.29 -23.48 13.89
N GLN A 372 -34.67 -24.62 14.23
CA GLN A 372 -35.34 -25.83 14.69
C GLN A 372 -35.15 -26.06 16.19
N SER A 373 -36.19 -26.58 16.85
CA SER A 373 -36.19 -26.94 18.28
C SER A 373 -36.78 -28.33 18.50
N VAL A 374 -36.25 -29.07 19.47
CA VAL A 374 -36.88 -30.27 20.04
C VAL A 374 -37.24 -30.01 21.50
N THR A 375 -38.39 -30.54 21.93
CA THR A 375 -38.76 -30.61 23.34
C THR A 375 -38.38 -31.97 23.90
N ASP A 376 -37.54 -31.98 24.93
CA ASP A 376 -37.17 -33.19 25.67
C ASP A 376 -38.34 -33.77 26.48
N GLU A 377 -38.23 -35.01 26.95
CA GLU A 377 -39.26 -35.70 27.75
C GLU A 377 -39.67 -34.93 29.02
N ASN A 378 -38.74 -34.10 29.53
CA ASN A 378 -38.95 -33.23 30.67
C ASN A 378 -39.67 -31.91 30.34
N GLY A 379 -40.12 -31.72 29.10
CA GLY A 379 -40.75 -30.49 28.60
C GLY A 379 -39.77 -29.34 28.35
N LYS A 380 -38.45 -29.60 28.38
CA LYS A 380 -37.43 -28.58 28.11
C LYS A 380 -37.19 -28.45 26.62
N GLU A 381 -37.43 -27.27 26.06
CA GLU A 381 -37.14 -26.97 24.66
C GLU A 381 -35.64 -26.67 24.46
N SER A 382 -35.02 -27.34 23.48
CA SER A 382 -33.63 -27.14 23.07
C SER A 382 -33.53 -26.99 21.57
N SER A 383 -32.84 -25.94 21.10
CA SER A 383 -32.56 -25.74 19.67
C SER A 383 -31.62 -26.82 19.13
N TYR A 384 -31.77 -27.20 17.87
CA TYR A 384 -30.90 -28.16 17.16
C TYR A 384 -29.44 -27.73 17.20
N LEU A 385 -29.17 -26.41 17.16
CA LEU A 385 -27.83 -25.88 17.33
C LEU A 385 -27.24 -26.21 18.70
N THR A 386 -28.06 -26.22 19.75
CA THR A 386 -27.62 -26.62 21.09
C THR A 386 -27.29 -28.10 21.13
N LEU A 387 -28.12 -28.93 20.51
CA LEU A 387 -27.90 -30.37 20.39
C LEU A 387 -26.63 -30.67 19.59
N TYR A 388 -26.38 -29.94 18.50
CA TYR A 388 -25.16 -30.06 17.71
C TYR A 388 -23.89 -29.82 18.54
N PHE A 389 -23.87 -28.74 19.33
CA PHE A 389 -22.75 -28.46 20.23
C PHE A 389 -22.67 -29.45 21.41
N GLN A 390 -23.79 -30.03 21.85
CA GLN A 390 -23.75 -31.11 22.82
C GLN A 390 -23.12 -32.37 22.23
N GLY A 391 -23.52 -32.79 21.03
CA GLY A 391 -22.89 -33.91 20.35
C GLY A 391 -21.41 -33.66 20.07
N LEU A 392 -21.00 -32.43 19.70
CA LEU A 392 -19.59 -32.06 19.58
C LEU A 392 -18.81 -32.29 20.89
N ARG A 393 -19.44 -32.05 22.04
CA ARG A 393 -18.85 -32.31 23.37
C ARG A 393 -18.71 -33.81 23.61
N GLU A 394 -19.72 -34.60 23.28
CA GLU A 394 -19.70 -36.07 23.42
C GLU A 394 -18.63 -36.69 22.51
N LEU A 395 -18.59 -36.28 21.23
CA LEU A 395 -17.56 -36.67 20.27
C LEU A 395 -16.16 -36.33 20.79
N ASN A 396 -16.01 -35.17 21.44
CA ASN A 396 -14.72 -34.78 22.01
C ASN A 396 -14.32 -35.63 23.20
N GLN A 397 -15.26 -36.08 24.04
CA GLN A 397 -14.99 -37.00 25.14
C GLN A 397 -14.60 -38.40 24.64
N GLN A 398 -15.23 -38.87 23.57
CA GLN A 398 -14.92 -40.16 22.96
C GLN A 398 -13.56 -40.16 22.23
N LYS A 399 -13.19 -39.03 21.60
CA LYS A 399 -11.99 -38.88 20.77
C LYS A 399 -11.05 -37.78 21.29
N ASP A 400 -10.72 -37.81 22.58
CA ASP A 400 -9.95 -36.75 23.25
C ASP A 400 -8.50 -36.60 22.71
N ASN A 401 -7.94 -37.66 22.11
CA ASN A 401 -6.59 -37.66 21.54
C ASN A 401 -6.51 -37.32 20.04
N ASP A 402 -7.63 -36.97 19.39
CA ASP A 402 -7.65 -36.57 17.99
C ASP A 402 -7.02 -35.16 17.81
N ASP A 403 -6.29 -34.94 16.71
CA ASP A 403 -5.70 -33.64 16.35
C ASP A 403 -6.75 -32.52 16.30
N SER A 404 -8.02 -32.89 16.05
CA SER A 404 -9.17 -31.98 15.98
C SER A 404 -9.87 -31.75 17.33
N ALA A 405 -9.47 -32.45 18.41
CA ALA A 405 -10.10 -32.32 19.72
C ALA A 405 -9.96 -30.91 20.32
N GLU A 406 -8.78 -30.31 20.13
CA GLU A 406 -8.53 -28.92 20.53
C GLU A 406 -9.47 -27.95 19.79
N LEU A 407 -9.67 -28.14 18.49
CA LEU A 407 -10.59 -27.33 17.67
C LEU A 407 -12.03 -27.42 18.20
N ARG A 408 -12.51 -28.64 18.50
CA ARG A 408 -13.85 -28.84 19.07
C ARG A 408 -13.99 -28.16 20.42
N ARG A 409 -13.00 -28.26 21.29
CA ARG A 409 -12.99 -27.54 22.58
C ARG A 409 -13.09 -26.03 22.38
N LEU A 410 -12.33 -25.45 21.45
CA LEU A 410 -12.39 -24.03 21.12
C LEU A 410 -13.79 -23.62 20.64
N ALA A 411 -14.44 -24.44 19.80
CA ALA A 411 -15.80 -24.20 19.33
C ALA A 411 -16.82 -24.25 20.48
N LEU A 412 -16.70 -25.24 21.37
CA LEU A 412 -17.55 -25.41 22.56
C LEU A 412 -17.40 -24.27 23.55
N ASP A 413 -16.17 -23.80 23.78
CA ASP A 413 -15.89 -22.68 24.66
C ASP A 413 -16.51 -21.39 24.11
N ALA A 414 -16.34 -21.11 22.82
CA ALA A 414 -16.94 -19.95 22.16
C ALA A 414 -18.48 -20.01 22.22
N PHE A 415 -19.08 -21.19 21.98
CA PHE A 415 -20.52 -21.37 22.07
C PHE A 415 -21.04 -21.14 23.49
N SER A 416 -20.36 -21.71 24.49
CA SER A 416 -20.71 -21.54 25.90
C SER A 416 -20.63 -20.06 26.30
N GLN A 417 -19.64 -19.32 25.81
CA GLN A 417 -19.50 -17.88 26.07
C GLN A 417 -20.58 -17.03 25.38
N SER A 418 -21.16 -17.50 24.28
CA SER A 418 -22.30 -16.81 23.67
C SER A 418 -23.57 -16.94 24.51
N LYS A 419 -23.71 -18.00 25.31
CA LYS A 419 -24.93 -18.36 26.06
C LYS A 419 -25.02 -17.81 27.48
N PHE A 420 -24.14 -16.90 27.90
CA PHE A 420 -24.12 -16.42 29.29
C PHE A 420 -25.40 -15.72 29.78
N ALA A 421 -26.30 -15.29 28.89
CA ALA A 421 -27.59 -14.70 29.27
C ALA A 421 -28.76 -15.69 29.39
N GLY A 422 -28.49 -17.01 29.31
CA GLY A 422 -29.49 -18.06 29.49
C GLY A 422 -30.36 -18.32 28.24
N ASP A 423 -31.13 -19.41 28.28
CA ASP A 423 -31.88 -19.93 27.12
C ASP A 423 -32.94 -18.93 26.60
N GLU A 424 -33.50 -18.07 27.46
CA GLU A 424 -34.49 -17.04 27.09
C GLU A 424 -33.95 -15.97 26.12
N THR A 425 -32.63 -15.77 26.07
CA THR A 425 -31.98 -14.74 25.24
C THR A 425 -31.30 -15.31 24.01
N ALA A 426 -31.33 -16.62 23.80
CA ALA A 426 -30.67 -17.27 22.66
C ALA A 426 -31.22 -16.74 21.32
N GLY A 427 -32.54 -16.60 21.19
CA GLY A 427 -33.16 -16.10 19.96
C GLY A 427 -32.74 -14.68 19.57
N SER A 428 -32.55 -13.78 20.54
CA SER A 428 -32.08 -12.42 20.25
C SER A 428 -30.60 -12.38 19.90
N ILE A 429 -29.77 -13.22 20.52
CA ILE A 429 -28.35 -13.39 20.14
C ILE A 429 -28.25 -13.93 18.71
N TYR A 430 -29.09 -14.90 18.36
CA TYR A 430 -29.14 -15.52 17.03
C TYR A 430 -29.50 -14.49 15.96
N ALA A 431 -30.55 -13.70 16.19
CA ALA A 431 -30.94 -12.61 15.29
C ALA A 431 -29.86 -11.53 15.17
N SER A 432 -29.24 -11.14 16.29
CA SER A 432 -28.15 -10.16 16.32
C SER A 432 -26.92 -10.63 15.53
N MET A 433 -26.54 -11.90 15.69
CA MET A 433 -25.46 -12.50 14.91
C MET A 433 -25.82 -12.51 13.43
N MET A 434 -26.98 -13.02 13.05
CA MET A 434 -27.39 -13.12 11.64
C MET A 434 -27.39 -11.77 10.92
N GLU A 435 -27.76 -10.68 11.60
CA GLU A 435 -27.72 -9.32 11.04
C GLU A 435 -26.31 -8.92 10.55
N GLY A 436 -25.24 -9.40 11.19
CA GLY A 436 -23.85 -9.11 10.80
C GLY A 436 -23.38 -9.87 9.55
N ILE A 437 -23.96 -11.05 9.27
CA ILE A 437 -23.56 -11.91 8.14
C ILE A 437 -24.66 -12.09 7.09
N LYS A 438 -25.81 -11.41 7.22
CA LYS A 438 -26.94 -11.54 6.28
C LYS A 438 -26.61 -11.29 4.82
N ILE A 439 -25.58 -10.48 4.54
CA ILE A 439 -25.18 -10.19 3.16
C ILE A 439 -24.76 -11.48 2.42
N TYR A 440 -24.22 -12.47 3.13
CA TYR A 440 -23.76 -13.75 2.57
C TYR A 440 -24.91 -14.72 2.26
N GLN A 441 -26.16 -14.36 2.56
CA GLN A 441 -27.34 -15.09 2.08
C GLN A 441 -27.55 -14.90 0.57
N GLN A 442 -27.13 -13.75 0.02
CA GLN A 442 -27.37 -13.43 -1.38
C GLN A 442 -26.47 -14.27 -2.28
N ARG A 443 -27.10 -14.98 -3.24
CA ARG A 443 -26.42 -15.93 -4.13
C ARG A 443 -25.15 -15.39 -4.77
N ASP A 444 -25.21 -14.19 -5.36
CA ASP A 444 -24.07 -13.61 -6.08
C ASP A 444 -22.87 -13.35 -5.15
N LEU A 445 -23.16 -12.92 -3.92
CA LEU A 445 -22.13 -12.67 -2.92
C LEU A 445 -21.60 -13.97 -2.30
N ALA A 446 -22.48 -14.94 -2.04
CA ALA A 446 -22.10 -16.27 -1.59
C ALA A 446 -21.14 -16.93 -2.59
N GLN A 447 -21.45 -16.87 -3.88
CA GLN A 447 -20.57 -17.35 -4.95
C GLN A 447 -19.23 -16.62 -4.98
N LEU A 448 -19.25 -15.28 -4.92
CA LEU A 448 -18.04 -14.45 -4.89
C LEU A 448 -17.14 -14.76 -3.69
N THR A 449 -17.73 -15.15 -2.56
CA THR A 449 -17.02 -15.36 -1.29
C THR A 449 -16.80 -16.83 -0.93
N ALA A 450 -17.13 -17.76 -1.83
CA ALA A 450 -16.90 -19.19 -1.64
C ALA A 450 -15.39 -19.54 -1.71
N GLU A 451 -14.67 -18.98 -2.69
CA GLU A 451 -13.27 -19.31 -2.96
C GLU A 451 -12.39 -18.08 -3.16
N ASN A 452 -11.08 -18.24 -2.93
CA ASN A 452 -10.07 -17.21 -3.22
C ASN A 452 -9.43 -17.41 -4.60
N SER A 453 -9.47 -16.37 -5.44
CA SER A 453 -8.75 -16.40 -6.72
C SER A 453 -7.26 -16.04 -6.62
N PHE A 454 -6.79 -15.59 -5.45
CA PHE A 454 -5.47 -15.00 -5.28
C PHE A 454 -4.97 -15.12 -3.84
N ASP A 455 -3.67 -15.40 -3.67
CA ASP A 455 -2.98 -15.35 -2.38
C ASP A 455 -2.43 -13.95 -2.14
N ILE A 456 -2.90 -13.30 -1.08
CA ILE A 456 -2.58 -11.92 -0.74
C ILE A 456 -1.06 -11.70 -0.56
N ARG A 457 -0.33 -12.72 -0.10
CA ARG A 457 1.12 -12.64 0.14
C ARG A 457 1.91 -12.30 -1.12
N GLU A 458 1.42 -12.71 -2.30
CA GLU A 458 2.05 -12.44 -3.60
C GLU A 458 2.25 -10.93 -3.86
N SER A 459 1.39 -10.07 -3.28
CA SER A 459 1.49 -8.62 -3.49
C SER A 459 2.77 -8.02 -2.90
N GLY A 460 3.27 -8.52 -1.77
CA GLY A 460 4.50 -8.04 -1.13
C GLY A 460 5.69 -9.01 -1.23
N PHE A 461 5.42 -10.30 -1.44
CA PHE A 461 6.41 -11.36 -1.51
C PHE A 461 6.25 -12.16 -2.80
N PRO A 462 7.05 -11.91 -3.84
CA PRO A 462 6.94 -12.62 -5.11
C PRO A 462 7.30 -14.11 -5.01
N ARG A 463 8.00 -14.50 -3.94
CA ARG A 463 8.61 -15.82 -3.79
C ARG A 463 8.70 -16.19 -2.32
N TRP A 464 8.39 -17.44 -2.02
CA TRP A 464 8.67 -18.01 -0.71
C TRP A 464 8.75 -19.54 -0.81
N LEU A 465 9.52 -20.12 0.10
CA LEU A 465 9.62 -21.55 0.31
C LEU A 465 8.83 -21.88 1.58
N THR A 466 7.94 -22.87 1.49
CA THR A 466 7.22 -23.43 2.63
C THR A 466 7.78 -24.81 2.93
N VAL A 467 8.19 -25.06 4.17
CA VAL A 467 8.70 -26.36 4.64
C VAL A 467 7.98 -26.75 5.93
N GLN A 468 7.55 -28.00 6.05
CA GLN A 468 6.99 -28.57 7.27
C GLN A 468 8.02 -29.49 7.92
N PHE A 469 8.21 -29.31 9.21
CA PHE A 469 8.99 -30.18 10.09
C PHE A 469 8.08 -30.89 11.09
N ALA A 470 8.63 -31.85 11.82
CA ALA A 470 7.92 -32.51 12.91
C ALA A 470 7.57 -31.51 14.03
N LYS A 471 6.41 -31.71 14.68
CA LYS A 471 5.86 -30.81 15.70
C LYS A 471 6.75 -30.64 16.94
N ASN A 472 7.63 -31.61 17.22
CA ASN A 472 8.63 -31.49 18.28
C ASN A 472 9.70 -30.42 17.99
N LEU A 473 9.82 -29.96 16.74
CA LEU A 473 10.71 -28.89 16.31
C LEU A 473 10.05 -27.51 16.31
N SER A 474 8.79 -27.40 16.77
CA SER A 474 8.08 -26.12 16.88
C SER A 474 8.90 -25.06 17.61
N ASN A 475 8.80 -23.81 17.15
CA ASN A 475 9.52 -22.66 17.68
C ASN A 475 11.06 -22.77 17.64
N GLN A 476 11.65 -23.78 17.03
CA GLN A 476 13.10 -23.89 16.90
C GLN A 476 13.63 -22.95 15.80
N PRO A 477 14.82 -22.38 15.98
CA PRO A 477 15.43 -21.54 14.96
C PRO A 477 16.13 -22.39 13.90
N VAL A 478 15.86 -22.09 12.64
CA VAL A 478 16.49 -22.73 11.48
C VAL A 478 17.40 -21.74 10.77
N ASN A 479 18.63 -22.15 10.47
CA ASN A 479 19.51 -21.38 9.60
C ASN A 479 19.26 -21.79 8.15
N VAL A 480 18.67 -20.89 7.37
CA VAL A 480 18.37 -21.13 5.96
C VAL A 480 19.46 -20.48 5.12
N SER A 481 20.14 -21.29 4.31
CA SER A 481 21.15 -20.85 3.34
C SER A 481 20.70 -21.23 1.93
N MET A 482 20.65 -20.27 1.01
CA MET A 482 20.26 -20.48 -0.39
C MET A 482 21.48 -20.34 -1.30
N PHE A 483 21.66 -21.31 -2.18
CA PHE A 483 22.73 -21.37 -3.16
C PHE A 483 22.16 -21.37 -4.58
N ALA A 484 22.84 -20.71 -5.52
CA ALA A 484 22.66 -20.95 -6.95
C ALA A 484 23.71 -21.94 -7.44
N CYS A 485 23.29 -22.83 -8.34
CA CYS A 485 24.16 -23.73 -9.06
C CYS A 485 24.73 -23.02 -10.29
N GLU A 486 26.05 -22.96 -10.40
CA GLU A 486 26.74 -22.46 -11.60
C GLU A 486 26.94 -23.59 -12.63
N GLU A 487 27.19 -23.23 -13.89
CA GLU A 487 27.38 -24.20 -14.99
C GLU A 487 28.56 -25.15 -14.77
N ASN A 488 29.55 -24.74 -13.97
CA ASN A 488 30.70 -25.54 -13.57
C ASN A 488 30.40 -26.54 -12.43
N GLY A 489 29.16 -26.60 -11.94
CA GLY A 489 28.72 -27.45 -10.82
C GLY A 489 29.00 -26.87 -9.43
N SER A 490 29.60 -25.69 -9.32
CA SER A 490 29.86 -25.02 -8.04
C SER A 490 28.59 -24.35 -7.48
N ARG A 491 28.50 -24.27 -6.14
CA ARG A 491 27.37 -23.66 -5.41
C ARG A 491 27.78 -22.29 -4.88
N LYS A 492 27.13 -21.22 -5.34
CA LYS A 492 27.36 -19.85 -4.86
C LYS A 492 26.28 -19.46 -3.85
N LEU A 493 26.69 -19.10 -2.63
CA LEU A 493 25.77 -18.61 -1.60
C LEU A 493 25.14 -17.28 -2.03
N ILE A 494 23.81 -17.22 -2.10
CA ILE A 494 23.04 -16.03 -2.44
C ILE A 494 22.47 -15.36 -1.20
N GLU A 495 21.90 -16.15 -0.30
CA GLU A 495 21.15 -15.64 0.84
C GLU A 495 21.36 -16.54 2.05
N LYS A 496 21.52 -15.94 3.23
CA LYS A 496 21.57 -16.66 4.50
C LYS A 496 20.81 -15.89 5.56
N ARG A 497 19.84 -16.53 6.21
CA ARG A 497 19.03 -15.92 7.28
C ARG A 497 18.67 -16.97 8.32
N ARG A 498 18.68 -16.57 9.59
CA ARG A 498 18.08 -17.35 10.67
C ARG A 498 16.59 -17.00 10.74
N GLN A 499 15.73 -18.01 10.78
CA GLN A 499 14.28 -17.83 10.90
C GLN A 499 13.71 -18.89 11.84
N GLN A 500 12.73 -18.51 12.64
CA GLN A 500 12.10 -19.41 13.59
C GLN A 500 10.98 -20.21 12.92
N LEU A 501 10.87 -21.49 13.25
CA LEU A 501 9.68 -22.30 12.94
C LEU A 501 8.49 -21.75 13.71
N ASP A 502 7.29 -21.87 13.13
CA ASP A 502 6.08 -21.53 13.85
C ASP A 502 5.74 -22.55 14.95
N GLU A 503 4.64 -22.30 15.65
CA GLU A 503 4.15 -23.09 16.78
C GLU A 503 3.81 -24.54 16.40
N VAL A 504 3.68 -24.85 15.10
CA VAL A 504 3.34 -26.18 14.56
C VAL A 504 4.42 -26.75 13.63
N GLY A 505 5.63 -26.18 13.64
CA GLY A 505 6.78 -26.71 12.91
C GLY A 505 6.83 -26.34 11.42
N TRP A 506 6.07 -25.34 10.97
CA TRP A 506 6.16 -24.81 9.61
C TRP A 506 7.16 -23.65 9.50
N LEU A 507 7.83 -23.60 8.36
CA LEU A 507 8.70 -22.51 7.93
C LEU A 507 8.15 -21.91 6.65
N ASP A 508 7.68 -20.66 6.71
CA ASP A 508 7.47 -19.84 5.51
C ASP A 508 8.66 -18.90 5.35
N TYR A 509 9.57 -19.25 4.43
CA TYR A 509 10.79 -18.50 4.14
C TYR A 509 10.63 -17.63 2.89
N PRO A 510 10.47 -16.30 3.03
CA PRO A 510 10.40 -15.42 1.87
C PRO A 510 11.78 -15.30 1.20
N ILE A 511 11.82 -15.40 -0.13
CA ILE A 511 13.06 -15.40 -0.92
C ILE A 511 13.30 -14.02 -1.54
N LYS A 512 14.38 -13.34 -1.15
CA LYS A 512 14.65 -11.96 -1.60
C LYS A 512 15.22 -11.91 -3.02
N HIS A 513 16.05 -12.88 -3.39
CA HIS A 513 16.76 -12.89 -4.68
C HIS A 513 16.00 -13.66 -5.78
N LYS A 514 16.10 -13.19 -7.02
CA LYS A 514 15.46 -13.84 -8.17
C LYS A 514 16.13 -15.17 -8.47
N LEU A 515 15.32 -16.21 -8.67
CA LEU A 515 15.80 -17.53 -9.08
C LEU A 515 15.94 -17.53 -10.61
N THR A 516 17.15 -17.76 -11.11
CA THR A 516 17.47 -17.67 -12.55
C THR A 516 17.82 -19.01 -13.19
N GLY A 517 18.20 -20.00 -12.38
CA GLY A 517 18.51 -21.37 -12.78
C GLY A 517 18.33 -22.30 -11.60
N ASP A 518 19.11 -23.38 -11.56
CA ASP A 518 19.07 -24.36 -10.49
C ASP A 518 19.52 -23.77 -9.15
N PHE A 519 18.83 -24.16 -8.08
CA PHE A 519 19.03 -23.62 -6.74
C PHE A 519 18.99 -24.73 -5.70
N VAL A 520 19.69 -24.51 -4.59
CA VAL A 520 19.71 -25.42 -3.45
C VAL A 520 19.44 -24.62 -2.19
N PHE A 521 18.45 -25.03 -1.40
CA PHE A 521 18.30 -24.56 -0.03
C PHE A 521 18.93 -25.57 0.92
N ARG A 522 19.73 -25.09 1.85
CA ARG A 522 20.25 -25.85 2.99
C ARG A 522 19.67 -25.25 4.26
N LEU A 523 18.94 -26.06 5.01
CA LEU A 523 18.30 -25.69 6.27
C LEU A 523 19.00 -26.45 7.38
N ASP A 524 19.76 -25.74 8.21
CA ASP A 524 20.45 -26.33 9.36
C ASP A 524 19.61 -26.12 10.62
N LEU A 525 19.11 -27.23 11.18
CA LEU A 525 18.44 -27.32 12.46
C LEU A 525 19.46 -27.30 13.62
N PRO A 526 19.04 -26.92 14.84
CA PRO A 526 19.91 -26.99 16.02
C PRO A 526 20.41 -28.43 16.28
N THR A 527 21.71 -28.58 16.56
CA THR A 527 22.37 -29.88 16.73
C THR A 527 22.09 -30.56 18.06
N ASP A 528 21.59 -29.82 19.04
CA ASP A 528 21.26 -30.26 20.41
C ASP A 528 19.92 -31.02 20.51
N LEU A 529 19.21 -31.20 19.39
CA LEU A 529 17.88 -31.82 19.35
C LEU A 529 17.88 -33.35 19.24
N GLY A 530 19.06 -33.99 19.26
CA GLY A 530 19.18 -35.46 19.22
C GLY A 530 18.66 -36.10 17.93
N LEU A 531 18.59 -35.33 16.83
CA LEU A 531 18.19 -35.83 15.51
C LEU A 531 19.38 -36.48 14.79
N ASP A 532 19.13 -37.61 14.13
CA ASP A 532 20.14 -38.30 13.31
C ASP A 532 20.62 -37.44 12.13
N GLU A 533 19.69 -36.68 11.52
CA GLU A 533 19.98 -35.71 10.46
C GLU A 533 19.47 -34.32 10.87
N THR A 534 20.37 -33.35 10.97
CA THR A 534 20.06 -31.97 11.36
C THR A 534 20.02 -31.02 10.17
N THR A 535 20.32 -31.50 8.96
CA THR A 535 20.38 -30.69 7.74
C THR A 535 19.34 -31.16 6.76
N VAL A 536 18.52 -30.24 6.24
CA VAL A 536 17.66 -30.49 5.08
C VAL A 536 18.28 -29.81 3.85
N GLU A 537 18.47 -30.56 2.78
CA GLU A 537 18.79 -30.01 1.45
C GLU A 537 17.57 -30.12 0.53
N ILE A 538 17.20 -29.01 -0.09
CA ILE A 538 16.10 -28.89 -1.05
C ILE A 538 16.68 -28.39 -2.37
N ASP A 539 16.78 -29.29 -3.34
CA ASP A 539 17.21 -28.98 -4.70
C ASP A 539 16.00 -28.57 -5.53
N GLY A 540 16.12 -27.49 -6.30
CA GLY A 540 15.05 -27.04 -7.17
C GLY A 540 15.57 -26.43 -8.47
N GLN A 541 14.66 -26.36 -9.44
CA GLN A 541 14.96 -25.87 -10.78
C GLN A 541 13.93 -24.84 -11.21
N VAL A 542 14.36 -23.86 -12.01
CA VAL A 542 13.46 -22.88 -12.63
C VAL A 542 13.10 -23.34 -14.03
N LYS A 543 11.84 -23.73 -14.22
CA LYS A 543 11.30 -24.12 -15.53
C LYS A 543 10.67 -22.91 -16.21
N VAL A 544 10.91 -22.75 -17.51
CA VAL A 544 10.26 -21.73 -18.34
C VAL A 544 9.12 -22.39 -19.10
N GLY A 545 7.87 -21.97 -18.83
CA GLY A 545 6.70 -22.49 -19.56
C GLY A 545 6.59 -21.93 -20.97
N LEU A 546 5.67 -22.50 -21.77
CA LEU A 546 5.36 -22.05 -23.15
C LEU A 546 5.01 -20.55 -23.25
N SER A 547 4.38 -20.00 -22.21
CA SER A 547 4.05 -18.57 -22.09
C SER A 547 5.24 -17.69 -21.64
N GLN A 548 6.47 -18.21 -21.64
CA GLN A 548 7.68 -17.59 -21.07
C GLN A 548 7.60 -17.25 -19.57
N LYS A 549 6.54 -17.70 -18.87
CA LYS A 549 6.41 -17.56 -17.42
C LYS A 549 7.34 -18.56 -16.74
N ARG A 550 8.23 -18.05 -15.88
CA ARG A 550 9.11 -18.86 -15.03
C ARG A 550 8.31 -19.44 -13.87
N ARG A 551 8.55 -20.70 -13.56
CA ARG A 551 8.05 -21.40 -12.37
C ARG A 551 9.22 -22.08 -11.68
N ALA A 552 9.32 -21.93 -10.37
CA ALA A 552 10.25 -22.72 -9.57
C ALA A 552 9.58 -24.02 -9.16
N VAL A 553 10.32 -25.13 -9.21
CA VAL A 553 9.82 -26.45 -8.81
C VAL A 553 10.88 -27.10 -7.93
N VAL A 554 10.44 -27.71 -6.84
CA VAL A 554 11.29 -28.56 -6.00
C VAL A 554 11.52 -29.88 -6.73
N SER A 555 12.78 -30.26 -6.90
CA SER A 555 13.21 -31.46 -7.62
C SER A 555 13.55 -32.62 -6.68
N LYS A 556 14.24 -32.33 -5.57
CA LYS A 556 14.63 -33.32 -4.58
C LYS A 556 14.66 -32.68 -3.19
N VAL A 557 14.28 -33.46 -2.18
CA VAL A 557 14.39 -33.11 -0.77
C VAL A 557 15.14 -34.23 -0.06
N THR A 558 16.13 -33.86 0.75
CA THR A 558 16.91 -34.77 1.60
C THR A 558 16.88 -34.22 3.02
N GLY A 559 16.74 -35.08 4.04
CA GLY A 559 16.65 -34.66 5.44
C GLY A 559 15.24 -34.75 6.04
N PRO A 560 15.07 -34.30 7.30
CA PRO A 560 13.85 -34.47 8.10
C PRO A 560 12.68 -33.52 7.73
N ALA A 561 12.48 -33.20 6.46
CA ALA A 561 11.36 -32.37 6.00
C ALA A 561 10.15 -33.24 5.60
N LEU A 562 8.96 -32.93 6.14
CA LEU A 562 7.73 -33.68 5.90
C LEU A 562 7.02 -33.24 4.62
N LYS A 563 6.92 -31.92 4.40
CA LYS A 563 6.30 -31.34 3.21
C LYS A 563 7.11 -30.13 2.76
N THR A 564 7.24 -29.95 1.44
CA THR A 564 7.89 -28.78 0.87
C THR A 564 7.09 -28.24 -0.29
N ASN A 565 7.02 -26.93 -0.41
CA ASN A 565 6.41 -26.25 -1.54
C ASN A 565 7.15 -24.94 -1.81
N ILE A 566 7.22 -24.52 -3.07
CA ILE A 566 7.81 -23.24 -3.45
C ILE A 566 6.82 -22.44 -4.28
N HIS A 567 6.55 -21.21 -3.84
CA HIS A 567 5.82 -20.23 -4.63
C HIS A 567 6.81 -19.34 -5.38
N TYR A 568 6.54 -19.09 -6.67
CA TYR A 568 7.35 -18.21 -7.50
C TYR A 568 6.52 -17.46 -8.54
N SER A 569 6.45 -16.14 -8.41
CA SER A 569 5.83 -15.22 -9.36
C SER A 569 6.53 -13.85 -9.32
N GLU A 570 7.14 -13.41 -10.42
CA GLU A 570 7.72 -12.06 -10.54
C GLU A 570 6.69 -11.00 -10.99
N GLN A 571 5.43 -11.37 -11.18
CA GLN A 571 4.41 -10.45 -11.66
C GLN A 571 3.94 -9.56 -10.49
N PRO A 572 4.09 -8.22 -10.54
CA PRO A 572 3.53 -7.34 -9.52
C PRO A 572 1.99 -7.35 -9.58
N VAL A 573 1.35 -7.07 -8.45
CA VAL A 573 -0.12 -7.15 -8.33
C VAL A 573 -0.74 -5.78 -8.43
N ALA A 574 -1.83 -5.66 -9.19
CA ALA A 574 -2.71 -4.50 -9.18
C ALA A 574 -4.14 -4.97 -8.88
N LEU A 575 -4.60 -4.74 -7.65
CA LEU A 575 -5.92 -5.13 -7.18
C LEU A 575 -6.84 -3.89 -7.16
N PHE A 576 -7.95 -3.95 -7.87
CA PHE A 576 -8.99 -2.91 -7.83
C PHE A 576 -10.20 -3.40 -7.03
N LEU A 577 -10.75 -2.52 -6.20
CA LEU A 577 -11.88 -2.80 -5.31
C LEU A 577 -13.04 -1.91 -5.76
N ARG A 578 -14.01 -2.48 -6.46
CA ARG A 578 -15.20 -1.74 -6.90
C ARG A 578 -16.32 -1.98 -5.91
N THR A 579 -16.83 -0.89 -5.36
CA THR A 579 -17.94 -0.89 -4.41
C THR A 579 -19.21 -0.36 -5.08
N PRO A 580 -20.39 -0.94 -4.84
CA PRO A 580 -21.63 -0.40 -5.35
C PRO A 580 -22.03 0.88 -4.60
N PRO A 581 -22.33 1.98 -5.30
CA PRO A 581 -22.79 3.20 -4.65
C PRO A 581 -24.21 3.07 -4.06
N ASP A 582 -25.02 2.16 -4.58
CA ASP A 582 -26.40 1.91 -4.21
C ASP A 582 -26.55 0.91 -3.04
N ASN A 583 -25.53 0.09 -2.75
CA ASN A 583 -25.55 -0.86 -1.64
C ASN A 583 -24.28 -0.80 -0.77
N PRO A 584 -24.17 0.17 0.16
CA PRO A 584 -22.96 0.36 0.96
C PRO A 584 -22.66 -0.81 1.91
N SER A 585 -23.60 -1.72 2.17
CA SER A 585 -23.38 -2.88 3.05
C SER A 585 -22.28 -3.81 2.53
N TYR A 586 -22.09 -3.93 1.21
CA TYR A 586 -21.02 -4.76 0.66
C TYR A 586 -19.62 -4.18 0.85
N ASN A 587 -19.51 -2.88 1.15
CA ASN A 587 -18.21 -2.21 1.31
C ASN A 587 -17.42 -2.77 2.49
N GLN A 588 -18.07 -3.46 3.43
CA GLN A 588 -17.43 -4.13 4.54
C GLN A 588 -16.41 -5.18 4.06
N ILE A 589 -16.69 -5.86 2.95
CA ILE A 589 -15.78 -6.85 2.34
C ILE A 589 -14.46 -6.19 1.92
N VAL A 590 -14.54 -4.96 1.40
CA VAL A 590 -13.36 -4.18 1.00
C VAL A 590 -12.52 -3.82 2.22
N SER A 591 -13.16 -3.35 3.29
CA SER A 591 -12.45 -3.05 4.55
C SER A 591 -11.78 -4.28 5.15
N PHE A 592 -12.43 -5.45 5.09
CA PHE A 592 -11.81 -6.71 5.52
C PHE A 592 -10.63 -7.12 4.66
N LEU A 593 -10.74 -7.01 3.34
CA LEU A 593 -9.64 -7.36 2.45
C LEU A 593 -8.43 -6.47 2.72
N VAL A 594 -8.62 -5.15 2.92
CA VAL A 594 -7.55 -4.22 3.29
C VAL A 594 -6.93 -4.60 4.64
N ASP A 595 -7.73 -4.92 5.66
CA ASP A 595 -7.23 -5.34 6.98
C ASP A 595 -6.41 -6.63 6.91
N GLN A 596 -7.00 -7.68 6.35
CA GLN A 596 -6.37 -9.00 6.21
C GLN A 596 -5.09 -8.93 5.38
N SER A 597 -5.12 -8.16 4.29
CA SER A 597 -3.94 -7.98 3.43
C SER A 597 -2.81 -7.27 4.14
N PHE A 598 -3.10 -6.20 4.88
CA PHE A 598 -2.10 -5.54 5.70
C PHE A 598 -1.48 -6.51 6.71
N ASN A 599 -2.31 -7.21 7.49
CA ASN A 599 -1.85 -8.06 8.59
C ASN A 599 -0.98 -9.23 8.10
N GLN A 600 -1.37 -9.90 6.99
CA GLN A 600 -0.59 -10.97 6.38
C GLN A 600 0.77 -10.49 5.88
N LEU A 601 0.80 -9.38 5.15
CA LEU A 601 2.04 -8.81 4.61
C LEU A 601 2.97 -8.31 5.72
N PHE A 602 2.41 -7.66 6.74
CA PHE A 602 3.16 -7.14 7.87
C PHE A 602 3.77 -8.27 8.73
N GLY A 603 3.01 -9.33 9.00
CA GLY A 603 3.51 -10.51 9.71
C GLY A 603 4.68 -11.18 8.97
N MET A 604 4.53 -11.42 7.67
CA MET A 604 5.57 -12.01 6.84
C MET A 604 6.79 -11.09 6.68
N ALA A 605 6.61 -9.76 6.61
CA ALA A 605 7.69 -8.78 6.60
C ALA A 605 8.50 -8.82 7.90
N THR A 606 7.82 -8.83 9.05
CA THR A 606 8.45 -8.89 10.37
C THR A 606 9.32 -10.15 10.52
N ALA A 607 8.83 -11.29 10.03
CA ALA A 607 9.57 -12.55 10.02
C ALA A 607 10.78 -12.58 9.04
N SER A 608 10.81 -11.70 8.02
CA SER A 608 11.76 -11.77 6.90
C SER A 608 12.69 -10.57 6.74
N GLY A 609 13.01 -9.90 7.85
CA GLY A 609 13.95 -8.76 7.88
C GLY A 609 13.28 -7.39 7.88
N GLY A 610 11.99 -7.35 8.25
CA GLY A 610 11.24 -6.15 8.58
C GLY A 610 10.60 -5.43 7.40
N LYS A 611 10.70 -5.92 6.16
CA LYS A 611 10.16 -5.25 4.95
C LYS A 611 9.61 -6.23 3.93
N THR A 612 8.55 -5.82 3.23
CA THR A 612 8.13 -6.48 1.99
C THR A 612 9.21 -6.33 0.90
N PHE A 613 9.36 -7.33 0.05
CA PHE A 613 10.35 -7.31 -1.03
C PHE A 613 9.87 -6.49 -2.23
N THR A 614 8.56 -6.47 -2.45
CA THR A 614 7.87 -5.57 -3.37
C THR A 614 7.11 -4.54 -2.55
N ARG A 615 7.28 -3.25 -2.85
CA ARG A 615 6.50 -2.19 -2.18
C ARG A 615 5.02 -2.42 -2.43
N VAL A 616 4.20 -2.30 -1.39
CA VAL A 616 2.75 -2.39 -1.48
C VAL A 616 2.16 -1.02 -1.16
N HIS A 617 1.33 -0.49 -2.05
CA HIS A 617 0.74 0.83 -1.92
C HIS A 617 -0.79 0.76 -2.03
N TYR A 618 -1.45 1.04 -0.92
CA TYR A 618 -2.91 1.18 -0.86
C TYR A 618 -3.30 2.60 -1.28
N LEU A 619 -3.95 2.72 -2.44
CA LEU A 619 -4.51 3.96 -2.95
C LEU A 619 -6.03 3.92 -2.75
N LEU A 620 -6.46 4.38 -1.58
CA LEU A 620 -7.86 4.31 -1.17
C LEU A 620 -8.57 5.58 -1.64
N ASP A 621 -9.04 5.59 -2.90
CA ASP A 621 -9.91 6.68 -3.37
C ASP A 621 -11.24 6.65 -2.61
N GLU A 622 -11.80 7.82 -2.33
CA GLU A 622 -13.03 7.97 -1.53
C GLU A 622 -13.01 7.18 -0.21
N PHE A 623 -11.87 7.20 0.50
CA PHE A 623 -11.64 6.47 1.75
C PHE A 623 -12.74 6.70 2.81
N GLY A 624 -13.30 7.91 2.88
CA GLY A 624 -14.40 8.24 3.79
C GLY A 624 -15.72 7.48 3.55
N ASN A 625 -15.88 6.82 2.41
CA ASN A 625 -17.06 6.00 2.08
C ASN A 625 -16.90 4.53 2.50
N LEU A 626 -15.68 4.12 2.88
CA LEU A 626 -15.42 2.75 3.36
C LEU A 626 -15.81 2.64 4.84
N PRO A 627 -16.44 1.52 5.26
CA PRO A 627 -16.55 1.17 6.66
C PRO A 627 -15.18 1.20 7.35
N PRO A 628 -15.13 1.40 8.69
CA PRO A 628 -13.87 1.49 9.40
C PRO A 628 -13.01 0.24 9.16
N ILE A 629 -11.75 0.48 8.81
CA ILE A 629 -10.74 -0.58 8.76
C ILE A 629 -10.20 -0.71 10.18
N ALA A 630 -10.25 -1.92 10.74
CA ALA A 630 -9.83 -2.18 12.12
C ALA A 630 -8.41 -1.64 12.38
N HIS A 631 -8.20 -0.93 13.48
CA HIS A 631 -6.89 -0.38 13.88
C HIS A 631 -6.14 0.42 12.79
N MET A 632 -6.87 1.15 11.93
CA MET A 632 -6.27 1.89 10.83
C MET A 632 -5.26 2.94 11.29
N ASP A 633 -5.52 3.61 12.41
CA ASP A 633 -4.63 4.54 13.11
C ASP A 633 -3.25 3.94 13.42
N THR A 634 -3.21 2.67 13.83
CA THR A 634 -1.98 1.94 14.10
C THR A 634 -1.31 1.49 12.80
N LYS A 635 -2.10 0.99 11.82
CA LYS A 635 -1.59 0.50 10.53
C LYS A 635 -0.85 1.57 9.74
N VAL A 636 -1.37 2.81 9.71
CA VAL A 636 -0.68 3.91 9.02
C VAL A 636 0.66 4.24 9.66
N SER A 637 0.80 4.09 10.98
CA SER A 637 2.07 4.36 11.67
C SER A 637 3.11 3.26 11.40
N ILE A 638 2.75 1.98 11.61
CA ILE A 638 3.72 0.87 11.54
C ILE A 638 4.01 0.40 10.11
N GLY A 639 3.08 0.60 9.17
CA GLY A 639 3.21 0.11 7.79
C GLY A 639 4.44 0.65 7.04
N LEU A 640 4.83 1.89 7.33
CA LEU A 640 5.97 2.55 6.67
C LEU A 640 7.28 1.77 6.87
N GLY A 641 7.51 1.25 8.07
CA GLY A 641 8.68 0.43 8.41
C GLY A 641 8.73 -0.85 7.57
N ALA A 642 7.56 -1.43 7.28
CA ALA A 642 7.37 -2.65 6.49
C ALA A 642 7.35 -2.43 4.96
N ASN A 643 7.56 -1.19 4.48
CA ASN A 643 7.43 -0.82 3.06
C ASN A 643 6.01 -1.04 2.50
N ILE A 644 5.02 -0.78 3.37
CA ILE A 644 3.58 -0.76 3.09
C ILE A 644 3.08 0.68 3.29
N LEU A 645 2.52 1.29 2.23
CA LEU A 645 2.16 2.71 2.23
C LEU A 645 0.68 2.91 1.97
N PHE A 646 0.13 4.01 2.50
CA PHE A 646 -1.23 4.45 2.28
C PHE A 646 -1.29 5.82 1.60
N SER A 647 -2.16 5.93 0.59
CA SER A 647 -2.66 7.19 0.06
C SER A 647 -4.16 7.23 0.27
N LEU A 648 -4.58 8.00 1.27
CA LEU A 648 -5.97 8.16 1.67
C LEU A 648 -6.55 9.37 0.95
N VAL A 649 -7.56 9.16 0.10
CA VAL A 649 -8.21 10.26 -0.63
C VAL A 649 -9.58 10.52 -0.04
N VAL A 650 -9.78 11.71 0.51
CA VAL A 650 -11.03 12.15 1.14
C VAL A 650 -11.53 13.42 0.49
N GLN A 651 -12.83 13.69 0.60
CA GLN A 651 -13.41 14.95 0.10
C GLN A 651 -13.12 16.13 1.03
N ASN A 652 -13.10 15.85 2.34
CA ASN A 652 -12.81 16.79 3.40
C ASN A 652 -12.34 16.02 4.65
N LEU A 653 -11.84 16.72 5.67
CA LEU A 653 -11.35 16.09 6.90
C LEU A 653 -12.49 15.52 7.77
N SER A 654 -13.68 16.11 7.68
CA SER A 654 -14.86 15.66 8.44
C SER A 654 -15.30 14.25 8.07
N GLN A 655 -15.03 13.78 6.84
CA GLN A 655 -15.31 12.39 6.44
C GLN A 655 -14.57 11.34 7.29
N LEU A 656 -13.36 11.63 7.76
CA LEU A 656 -12.63 10.71 8.63
C LEU A 656 -13.37 10.52 9.96
N ARG A 657 -13.96 11.59 10.48
CA ARG A 657 -14.68 11.62 11.77
C ARG A 657 -16.07 10.97 11.72
N ILE A 658 -16.52 10.53 10.54
CA ILE A 658 -17.76 9.76 10.39
C ILE A 658 -17.53 8.32 10.89
N ASN A 659 -16.42 7.71 10.49
CA ASN A 659 -16.13 6.30 10.71
C ASN A 659 -15.10 6.05 11.82
N TYR A 660 -14.28 7.05 12.17
CA TYR A 660 -13.26 6.95 13.19
C TYR A 660 -13.51 7.97 14.32
N SER A 661 -13.05 7.67 15.54
CA SER A 661 -13.08 8.63 16.65
C SER A 661 -12.25 9.88 16.32
N ASP A 662 -12.47 10.98 17.04
CA ASP A 662 -11.70 12.21 16.81
C ASP A 662 -10.19 12.00 17.03
N GLU A 663 -9.81 11.21 18.04
CA GLU A 663 -8.41 10.85 18.32
C GLU A 663 -7.82 9.96 17.23
N GLN A 664 -8.57 8.95 16.78
CA GLN A 664 -8.16 8.07 15.67
C GLN A 664 -8.00 8.88 14.37
N ALA A 665 -8.95 9.73 14.03
CA ALA A 665 -8.90 10.57 12.85
C ALA A 665 -7.68 11.51 12.88
N GLN A 666 -7.41 12.17 14.02
CA GLN A 666 -6.23 13.01 14.19
C GLN A 666 -4.92 12.21 14.08
N THR A 667 -4.89 10.99 14.61
CA THR A 667 -3.74 10.08 14.48
C THR A 667 -3.51 9.69 13.02
N ILE A 668 -4.57 9.35 12.28
CA ILE A 668 -4.50 9.04 10.84
C ILE A 668 -3.99 10.26 10.05
N GLU A 669 -4.54 11.45 10.31
CA GLU A 669 -4.13 12.70 9.66
C GLU A 669 -2.64 13.03 9.94
N SER A 670 -2.20 12.92 11.20
CA SER A 670 -0.82 13.27 11.60
C SER A 670 0.25 12.26 11.14
N ASN A 671 -0.12 10.99 10.92
CA ASN A 671 0.77 9.99 10.34
C ASN A 671 0.90 10.08 8.81
N CYS A 672 0.17 11.01 8.17
CA CYS A 672 0.35 11.35 6.77
C CYS A 672 1.41 12.46 6.62
N ALA A 673 2.62 12.05 6.23
CA ALA A 673 3.74 12.96 6.00
C ALA A 673 3.50 13.98 4.88
N ASN A 674 2.66 13.62 3.90
CA ASN A 674 2.23 14.54 2.85
C ASN A 674 0.72 14.77 2.93
N THR A 675 0.29 16.04 2.91
CA THR A 675 -1.11 16.42 2.72
C THR A 675 -1.26 17.17 1.41
N VAL A 676 -1.93 16.56 0.43
CA VAL A 676 -2.20 17.13 -0.89
C VAL A 676 -3.61 17.71 -0.90
N TYR A 677 -3.72 19.03 -0.76
CA TYR A 677 -4.97 19.76 -0.83
C TYR A 677 -5.24 20.23 -2.27
N ILE A 678 -6.38 19.82 -2.82
CA ILE A 678 -6.81 20.20 -4.17
C ILE A 678 -7.92 21.25 -4.09
N LEU A 679 -9.04 20.90 -3.44
CA LEU A 679 -10.18 21.81 -3.28
C LEU A 679 -11.17 21.25 -2.25
N THR A 680 -11.66 22.09 -1.33
CA THR A 680 -12.84 21.79 -0.51
C THR A 680 -13.87 22.91 -0.56
N LYS A 681 -15.13 22.57 -0.27
CA LYS A 681 -16.21 23.54 0.00
C LYS A 681 -16.46 23.75 1.49
N GLU A 682 -15.84 22.95 2.35
CA GLU A 682 -16.03 23.05 3.80
C GLU A 682 -15.07 24.07 4.41
N LEU A 683 -15.64 25.10 5.05
CA LEU A 683 -14.87 26.16 5.69
C LEU A 683 -13.93 25.63 6.78
N LYS A 684 -14.41 24.72 7.65
CA LYS A 684 -13.61 24.13 8.74
C LYS A 684 -12.33 23.46 8.21
N THR A 685 -12.45 22.64 7.16
CA THR A 685 -11.28 22.02 6.52
C THR A 685 -10.35 23.08 5.92
N ALA A 686 -10.89 24.10 5.22
CA ALA A 686 -10.08 25.17 4.64
C ALA A 686 -9.34 26.01 5.71
N GLU A 687 -9.99 26.31 6.83
CA GLU A 687 -9.38 26.99 7.98
C GLU A 687 -8.26 26.16 8.62
N THR A 688 -8.45 24.86 8.78
CA THR A 688 -7.41 23.95 9.29
C THR A 688 -6.18 23.98 8.39
N ILE A 689 -6.36 23.93 7.07
CA ILE A 689 -5.26 24.00 6.10
C ILE A 689 -4.60 25.38 6.11
N SER A 690 -5.38 26.47 6.16
CA SER A 690 -4.89 27.87 6.29
C SER A 690 -4.00 28.03 7.53
N LYS A 691 -4.48 27.55 8.68
CA LYS A 691 -3.73 27.56 9.95
C LYS A 691 -2.46 26.72 9.87
N SER A 692 -2.52 25.57 9.20
CA SER A 692 -1.35 24.69 9.00
C SER A 692 -0.28 25.29 8.09
N LEU A 693 -0.65 26.22 7.19
CA LEU A 693 0.31 26.97 6.37
C LEU A 693 1.04 28.06 7.15
N GLY A 694 0.42 28.57 8.21
CA GLY A 694 0.93 29.67 9.00
C GLY A 694 0.80 31.04 8.33
N GLN A 695 1.43 32.03 8.95
CA GLN A 695 1.33 33.44 8.59
C GLN A 695 2.66 33.99 8.08
N THR A 696 2.56 35.00 7.21
CA THR A 696 3.67 35.77 6.67
C THR A 696 3.47 37.24 6.98
N THR A 697 4.54 37.94 7.33
CA THR A 697 4.48 39.39 7.62
C THR A 697 4.50 40.20 6.33
N ILE A 698 3.44 40.98 6.10
CA ILE A 698 3.43 42.00 5.05
C ILE A 698 3.61 43.39 5.66
N THR A 699 4.42 44.22 4.99
CA THR A 699 4.56 45.64 5.35
C THR A 699 3.63 46.45 4.48
N SER A 700 2.61 47.03 5.08
CA SER A 700 1.66 47.92 4.42
C SER A 700 2.19 49.35 4.51
N TYR A 701 2.21 50.06 3.37
CA TYR A 701 2.57 51.47 3.31
C TYR A 701 1.29 52.29 3.13
N SER A 702 0.96 53.13 4.11
CA SER A 702 -0.10 54.12 3.93
C SER A 702 0.50 55.41 3.39
N HIS A 703 0.04 55.82 2.20
CA HIS A 703 0.35 57.12 1.62
C HIS A 703 -0.80 58.06 1.92
N GLN A 704 -0.60 59.02 2.84
CA GLN A 704 -1.51 60.15 3.00
C GLN A 704 -0.98 61.31 2.15
N SER A 705 -1.60 61.58 1.01
CA SER A 705 -1.38 62.82 0.26
C SER A 705 -2.15 63.94 0.95
N ARG A 706 -1.46 64.80 1.69
CA ARG A 706 -2.00 66.13 2.05
C ARG A 706 -1.69 67.08 0.90
N ASP A 707 -2.71 67.43 0.12
CA ASP A 707 -2.63 68.59 -0.77
C ASP A 707 -2.54 69.85 0.10
N SER A 708 -1.32 70.34 0.29
CA SER A 708 -1.08 71.66 0.86
C SER A 708 -0.17 72.43 -0.08
N PHE A 709 -0.72 73.51 -0.66
CA PHE A 709 -0.05 74.39 -1.60
C PHE A 709 1.18 75.04 -0.93
N GLY A 710 2.39 74.78 -1.46
CA GLY A 710 3.56 75.63 -1.22
C GLY A 710 4.65 75.14 -0.25
N ALA A 711 4.65 73.90 0.25
CA ALA A 711 5.75 73.38 1.07
C ALA A 711 6.34 72.08 0.49
N THR A 712 7.67 71.97 0.53
CA THR A 712 8.49 70.84 0.07
C THR A 712 7.86 69.50 0.44
N GLN A 713 7.58 68.68 -0.58
CA GLN A 713 6.93 67.37 -0.48
C GLN A 713 7.82 66.41 0.34
N GLN A 714 7.60 66.33 1.65
CA GLN A 714 8.13 65.25 2.48
C GLN A 714 7.09 64.14 2.58
N ASP A 715 7.30 63.09 1.79
CA ASP A 715 6.55 61.83 1.87
C ASP A 715 6.81 61.14 3.23
N PHE A 716 6.03 61.47 4.26
CA PHE A 716 5.96 60.67 5.48
C PHE A 716 5.04 59.47 5.25
N GLY A 717 5.55 58.43 4.60
CA GLY A 717 4.88 57.13 4.55
C GLY A 717 5.02 56.41 5.88
N ASN A 718 3.90 56.15 6.56
CA ASN A 718 3.89 55.28 7.74
C ASN A 718 3.84 53.83 7.25
N SER A 719 4.73 52.99 7.77
CA SER A 719 4.76 51.54 7.48
C SER A 719 4.28 50.77 8.70
N SER A 720 3.26 49.94 8.53
CA SER A 720 2.81 48.99 9.55
C SER A 720 3.06 47.56 9.07
N ASP A 721 3.59 46.73 9.96
CA ASP A 721 3.80 45.31 9.72
C ASP A 721 2.60 44.53 10.28
N THR A 722 1.94 43.73 9.44
CA THR A 722 0.79 42.91 9.83
C THR A 722 1.00 41.47 9.39
N GLY A 723 0.70 40.52 10.29
CA GLY A 723 0.66 39.10 9.96
C GLY A 723 -0.55 38.78 9.11
N VAL A 724 -0.34 38.13 7.97
CA VAL A 724 -1.40 37.67 7.07
C VAL A 724 -1.18 36.20 6.77
N ASP A 725 -2.26 35.42 6.77
CA ASP A 725 -2.21 34.00 6.39
C ASP A 725 -1.54 33.83 5.03
N LEU A 726 -0.69 32.80 4.89
CA LEU A 726 0.05 32.58 3.65
C LEU A 726 -0.90 32.34 2.45
N LEU A 727 -2.04 31.69 2.72
CA LEU A 727 -3.25 31.67 1.91
C LEU A 727 -4.44 31.63 2.86
N SER A 728 -5.40 32.52 2.67
CA SER A 728 -6.63 32.53 3.45
C SER A 728 -7.51 31.32 3.13
N ALA A 729 -8.39 30.94 4.07
CA ALA A 729 -9.38 29.89 3.85
C ALA A 729 -10.24 30.16 2.60
N THR A 730 -10.60 31.42 2.36
CA THR A 730 -11.35 31.83 1.16
C THR A 730 -10.56 31.57 -0.13
N GLU A 731 -9.27 31.91 -0.18
CA GLU A 731 -8.44 31.63 -1.36
C GLU A 731 -8.30 30.13 -1.62
N LEU A 732 -8.15 29.32 -0.55
CA LEU A 732 -8.08 27.86 -0.66
C LEU A 732 -9.36 27.25 -1.25
N MET A 733 -10.53 27.81 -0.94
CA MET A 733 -11.81 27.36 -1.49
C MET A 733 -12.04 27.78 -2.95
N HIS A 734 -11.17 28.60 -3.54
CA HIS A 734 -11.26 29.10 -4.91
C HIS A 734 -10.05 28.71 -5.79
N LEU A 735 -9.33 27.64 -5.44
CA LEU A 735 -8.24 27.13 -6.27
C LEU A 735 -8.75 26.71 -7.67
N ASN A 736 -7.99 27.04 -8.70
CA ASN A 736 -8.34 26.67 -10.07
C ASN A 736 -8.02 25.20 -10.34
N MET A 737 -8.75 24.58 -11.27
CA MET A 737 -8.53 23.19 -11.70
C MET A 737 -7.05 22.89 -12.01
N GLY A 738 -6.40 21.99 -11.27
CA GLY A 738 -4.98 21.62 -11.40
C GLY A 738 -4.02 22.42 -10.53
N GLU A 739 -4.48 23.49 -9.88
CA GLU A 739 -3.76 24.08 -8.74
C GLU A 739 -3.94 23.17 -7.52
N SER A 740 -2.88 23.05 -6.73
CA SER A 740 -2.90 22.25 -5.51
C SER A 740 -1.88 22.76 -4.52
N LEU A 741 -2.10 22.46 -3.25
CA LEU A 741 -1.19 22.74 -2.17
C LEU A 741 -0.68 21.40 -1.61
N VAL A 742 0.62 21.32 -1.33
CA VAL A 742 1.21 20.17 -0.67
C VAL A 742 1.90 20.60 0.61
N LEU A 743 1.36 20.19 1.75
CA LEU A 743 2.06 20.21 3.03
C LEU A 743 2.95 18.98 3.07
N ARG A 744 4.23 19.15 3.41
CA ARG A 744 5.23 18.07 3.38
C ARG A 744 6.04 18.08 4.66
N THR A 745 6.52 16.92 5.08
CA THR A 745 7.48 16.79 6.19
C THR A 745 8.92 16.57 5.73
N LYS A 746 9.16 16.41 4.42
CA LYS A 746 10.49 16.13 3.85
C LYS A 746 11.51 17.20 4.26
N ARG A 747 12.61 16.76 4.90
CA ARG A 747 13.68 17.63 5.44
C ARG A 747 15.01 17.52 4.70
N ASN A 748 15.13 16.57 3.77
CA ASN A 748 16.39 16.27 3.12
C ASN A 748 16.28 16.51 1.61
N SER A 749 17.34 17.07 1.04
CA SER A 749 17.54 17.09 -0.42
C SER A 749 17.98 15.73 -0.94
N LEU A 750 17.94 15.53 -2.26
CA LEU A 750 18.50 14.35 -2.91
C LEU A 750 20.01 14.17 -2.64
N THR A 751 20.71 15.28 -2.32
CA THR A 751 22.13 15.31 -1.94
C THR A 751 22.37 15.09 -0.44
N GLY A 752 21.33 14.90 0.37
CA GLY A 752 21.42 14.73 1.83
C GLY A 752 21.53 16.04 2.63
N ALA A 753 21.67 17.20 1.98
CA ALA A 753 21.65 18.49 2.67
C ALA A 753 20.25 18.82 3.21
N ASP A 754 20.21 19.48 4.36
CA ASP A 754 18.99 19.92 5.04
C ASP A 754 18.20 20.92 4.17
N VAL A 755 16.89 20.74 4.17
CA VAL A 755 15.90 21.56 3.47
C VAL A 755 14.76 21.83 4.44
N ARG A 756 14.33 23.10 4.53
CA ARG A 756 13.14 23.45 5.31
C ARG A 756 11.91 22.82 4.64
N ASN A 757 11.00 22.29 5.44
CA ASN A 757 9.78 21.63 4.96
C ASN A 757 8.69 22.61 4.50
N ASN A 758 9.09 23.70 3.82
CA ASN A 758 8.17 24.72 3.33
C ASN A 758 7.06 24.09 2.45
N PRO A 759 5.80 24.53 2.59
CA PRO A 759 4.69 24.03 1.79
C PRO A 759 4.88 24.35 0.31
N ILE A 760 4.32 23.51 -0.57
CA ILE A 760 4.40 23.68 -2.02
C ILE A 760 3.07 24.16 -2.54
N PHE A 761 3.04 25.32 -3.19
CA PHE A 761 1.86 25.78 -3.93
C PHE A 761 2.06 25.60 -5.43
N ASN A 762 1.37 24.60 -5.99
CA ASN A 762 1.37 24.30 -7.40
C ASN A 762 0.43 25.27 -8.13
N ARG A 763 1.01 26.24 -8.82
CA ARG A 763 0.30 27.25 -9.62
C ARG A 763 1.07 27.56 -10.88
N ASN A 764 0.38 28.08 -11.90
CA ASN A 764 1.02 28.52 -13.14
C ASN A 764 1.89 27.44 -13.81
N THR A 765 3.21 27.55 -13.72
CA THR A 765 4.19 26.62 -14.32
C THR A 765 4.40 25.33 -13.53
N THR A 766 4.01 25.32 -12.24
CA THR A 766 4.09 24.14 -11.36
C THR A 766 2.76 23.38 -11.26
N LYS A 767 1.75 23.82 -12.02
CA LYS A 767 0.38 23.30 -12.01
C LYS A 767 0.33 21.83 -12.43
N MET A 768 -0.49 21.04 -11.73
CA MET A 768 -0.72 19.64 -12.08
C MET A 768 -1.58 19.56 -13.34
N PRO A 769 -1.08 18.95 -14.43
CA PRO A 769 -1.88 18.73 -15.63
C PRO A 769 -2.90 17.63 -15.37
N GLN A 770 -4.04 17.71 -16.06
CA GLN A 770 -5.02 16.63 -16.04
C GLN A 770 -4.52 15.48 -16.93
N ARG A 771 -4.73 14.23 -16.51
CA ARG A 771 -4.26 13.02 -17.20
C ARG A 771 -4.59 13.05 -18.69
N TRP A 772 -5.83 13.37 -19.10
CA TRP A 772 -6.20 13.40 -20.53
C TRP A 772 -5.29 14.28 -21.41
N GLN A 773 -4.65 15.31 -20.85
CA GLN A 773 -3.74 16.20 -21.57
C GLN A 773 -2.41 15.53 -21.97
N PHE A 774 -2.01 14.45 -21.30
CA PHE A 774 -0.69 13.85 -21.53
C PHE A 774 -0.63 12.32 -21.52
N LEU A 775 -1.53 11.67 -20.78
CA LEU A 775 -1.65 10.23 -20.62
C LEU A 775 -2.87 9.64 -21.34
N GLY A 776 -3.59 10.43 -22.16
CA GLY A 776 -4.76 9.95 -22.90
C GLY A 776 -4.47 8.78 -23.87
N GLN A 777 -3.21 8.58 -24.28
CA GLN A 777 -2.80 7.41 -25.10
C GLN A 777 -2.33 6.23 -24.25
N THR A 778 -2.08 6.45 -22.96
CA THR A 778 -1.59 5.44 -22.02
C THR A 778 -2.76 4.74 -21.33
N PHE A 779 -3.82 5.47 -21.01
CA PHE A 779 -5.06 4.94 -20.44
C PHE A 779 -6.11 4.87 -21.53
N TYR A 780 -6.68 3.69 -21.75
CA TYR A 780 -7.61 3.43 -22.85
C TYR A 780 -9.04 3.50 -22.33
N GLU A 781 -9.90 4.27 -23.00
CA GLU A 781 -11.34 4.35 -22.68
C GLU A 781 -12.12 3.11 -23.16
N ASP A 782 -11.64 2.47 -24.23
CA ASP A 782 -12.19 1.28 -24.88
C ASP A 782 -11.47 -0.02 -24.48
N SER A 783 -10.88 -0.09 -23.28
CA SER A 783 -10.43 -1.37 -22.75
C SER A 783 -11.65 -2.30 -22.69
N GLY A 784 -11.66 -3.30 -23.59
CA GLY A 784 -12.77 -4.24 -23.75
C GLY A 784 -13.14 -4.93 -22.44
N SER A 785 -14.29 -5.60 -22.45
CA SER A 785 -14.80 -6.44 -21.34
C SER A 785 -13.67 -7.02 -20.50
N LEU A 786 -13.71 -6.79 -19.19
CA LEU A 786 -12.76 -7.32 -18.20
C LEU A 786 -12.27 -8.69 -18.66
N GLN A 787 -10.96 -8.87 -18.83
CA GLN A 787 -10.39 -10.17 -19.18
C GLN A 787 -11.04 -11.22 -18.29
N ALA A 788 -11.74 -12.17 -18.89
CA ALA A 788 -12.37 -13.27 -18.16
C ALA A 788 -11.29 -13.90 -17.28
N LEU A 789 -11.45 -13.74 -15.96
CA LEU A 789 -10.65 -14.50 -15.01
C LEU A 789 -10.89 -15.98 -15.32
N SER A 790 -9.86 -16.80 -15.21
CA SER A 790 -9.95 -18.24 -15.50
C SER A 790 -10.99 -18.96 -14.64
N THR A 791 -11.46 -18.33 -13.57
CA THR A 791 -12.45 -18.84 -12.61
C THR A 791 -13.42 -17.70 -12.27
N SER A 792 -14.58 -17.69 -12.94
CA SER A 792 -15.67 -16.77 -12.62
C SER A 792 -16.47 -17.32 -11.43
N PRO A 793 -16.76 -16.52 -10.39
CA PRO A 793 -17.59 -16.93 -9.27
C PRO A 793 -18.98 -17.42 -9.67
N ALA A 794 -19.53 -16.91 -10.78
CA ALA A 794 -20.85 -17.29 -11.27
C ALA A 794 -20.99 -18.79 -11.61
N LEU A 795 -19.88 -19.48 -11.85
CA LEU A 795 -19.85 -20.90 -12.18
C LEU A 795 -19.89 -21.81 -10.94
N ILE A 796 -19.83 -21.24 -9.73
CA ILE A 796 -19.79 -22.00 -8.48
C ILE A 796 -21.21 -22.49 -8.12
N ASP A 797 -21.34 -23.80 -7.92
CA ASP A 797 -22.55 -24.42 -7.41
C ASP A 797 -22.55 -24.42 -5.88
N LEU A 798 -23.38 -23.55 -5.29
CA LEU A 798 -23.50 -23.41 -3.84
C LEU A 798 -24.14 -24.63 -3.17
N GLN A 799 -25.05 -25.33 -3.85
CA GLN A 799 -25.71 -26.50 -3.26
C GLN A 799 -24.71 -27.65 -3.11
N ALA A 800 -23.86 -27.86 -4.13
CA ALA A 800 -22.78 -28.83 -4.05
C ALA A 800 -21.75 -28.51 -2.95
N LEU A 801 -21.56 -27.21 -2.65
CA LEU A 801 -20.69 -26.75 -1.57
C LEU A 801 -21.34 -26.74 -0.19
N GLY A 802 -22.64 -27.01 -0.07
CA GLY A 802 -23.34 -27.08 1.21
C GLY A 802 -23.09 -28.38 1.99
N TYR A 803 -23.51 -28.39 3.26
CA TYR A 803 -23.67 -29.61 4.06
C TYR A 803 -25.16 -29.83 4.35
N GLN A 804 -25.55 -31.08 4.56
CA GLN A 804 -26.87 -31.43 5.10
C GLN A 804 -26.75 -31.50 6.63
N TYR A 805 -27.03 -30.41 7.33
CA TYR A 805 -26.77 -30.30 8.76
C TYR A 805 -27.66 -31.22 9.61
N ASP A 806 -28.86 -31.56 9.14
CA ASP A 806 -29.76 -32.50 9.84
C ASP A 806 -29.15 -33.92 9.90
N GLU A 807 -28.55 -34.38 8.80
CA GLU A 807 -27.86 -35.67 8.75
C GLU A 807 -26.61 -35.65 9.64
N GLU A 808 -25.90 -34.54 9.64
CA GLU A 808 -24.70 -34.35 10.46
C GLU A 808 -25.02 -34.33 11.96
N LEU A 809 -26.16 -33.74 12.36
CA LEU A 809 -26.61 -33.75 13.75
C LEU A 809 -26.82 -35.19 14.25
N ILE A 810 -27.39 -36.07 13.42
CA ILE A 810 -27.59 -37.49 13.73
C ILE A 810 -26.23 -38.20 13.88
N LEU A 811 -25.24 -37.85 13.07
CA LEU A 811 -23.93 -38.49 13.06
C LEU A 811 -23.02 -38.11 14.24
N ILE A 812 -23.20 -36.91 14.82
CA ILE A 812 -22.34 -36.41 15.90
C ILE A 812 -22.80 -36.92 17.29
N GLY A 813 -24.01 -37.47 17.41
CA GLY A 813 -24.51 -38.16 18.60
C GLY A 813 -26.03 -38.02 18.72
N ASP A 814 -26.74 -39.06 19.21
CA ASP A 814 -28.17 -39.01 19.56
C ASP A 814 -28.34 -38.22 20.88
N PRO A 815 -28.61 -36.91 20.83
CA PRO A 815 -28.49 -36.04 21.98
C PRO A 815 -29.76 -36.05 22.86
N LEU A 816 -30.76 -36.88 22.51
CA LEU A 816 -32.03 -37.02 23.23
C LEU A 816 -32.03 -38.17 24.24
N GLY A 817 -30.95 -38.94 24.36
CA GLY A 817 -30.85 -39.98 25.39
C GLY A 817 -31.89 -41.10 25.24
N ASN A 818 -32.32 -41.41 24.01
CA ASN A 818 -32.95 -42.70 23.74
C ASN A 818 -31.85 -43.75 23.70
N GLY A 819 -31.39 -44.13 24.90
CA GLY A 819 -30.51 -45.27 25.08
C GLY A 819 -31.19 -46.51 24.53
N ASP A 820 -30.80 -46.88 23.31
CA ASP A 820 -30.82 -48.22 22.73
C ASP A 820 -30.52 -48.07 21.23
N THR A 821 -29.24 -47.94 20.85
CA THR A 821 -28.69 -48.40 19.54
C THR A 821 -27.21 -48.03 19.38
N GLU A 822 -26.35 -48.63 20.20
CA GLU A 822 -24.97 -48.91 19.78
C GLU A 822 -24.62 -50.36 20.15
N GLU A 823 -25.36 -51.32 19.60
CA GLU A 823 -24.68 -52.53 19.13
C GLU A 823 -23.99 -52.17 17.82
N SER A 824 -22.70 -52.44 17.74
CA SER A 824 -21.83 -51.99 16.66
C SER A 824 -22.45 -52.25 15.28
N VAL A 825 -22.33 -51.27 14.38
CA VAL A 825 -22.80 -51.36 12.97
C VAL A 825 -22.11 -52.52 12.22
N GLU A 826 -21.04 -53.11 12.77
CA GLU A 826 -20.40 -54.32 12.27
C GLU A 826 -20.91 -55.64 12.92
N ASP A 827 -21.39 -55.64 14.18
CA ASP A 827 -21.90 -56.86 14.83
C ASP A 827 -23.32 -57.23 14.40
N VAL A 828 -24.19 -56.27 14.11
CA VAL A 828 -25.57 -56.55 13.67
C VAL A 828 -25.60 -57.17 12.27
N GLN A 829 -24.69 -56.75 11.37
CA GLN A 829 -24.50 -57.41 10.06
C GLN A 829 -24.12 -58.89 10.24
N GLY A 830 -23.19 -59.20 11.15
CA GLY A 830 -22.74 -60.56 11.42
C GLY A 830 -23.82 -61.48 12.00
N GLN A 831 -24.67 -60.95 12.88
CA GLN A 831 -25.71 -61.73 13.56
C GLN A 831 -26.95 -61.99 12.69
N LEU A 832 -27.42 -60.99 11.93
CA LEU A 832 -28.60 -61.14 11.05
C LEU A 832 -28.29 -61.94 9.77
N LEU A 833 -27.02 -61.99 9.35
CA LEU A 833 -26.58 -62.75 8.18
C LEU A 833 -26.77 -64.28 8.34
N ASN A 834 -26.74 -64.78 9.57
CA ASN A 834 -26.81 -66.21 9.88
C ASN A 834 -28.21 -66.70 10.25
N LEU A 835 -29.21 -65.81 10.25
CA LEU A 835 -30.59 -66.19 10.53
C LEU A 835 -31.18 -66.94 9.33
N THR A 836 -31.80 -68.07 9.64
CA THR A 836 -32.65 -68.81 8.71
C THR A 836 -33.97 -68.06 8.48
N PHE A 837 -34.67 -68.36 7.38
CA PHE A 837 -35.97 -67.76 7.07
C PHE A 837 -36.97 -67.86 8.25
N ALA A 838 -36.96 -68.98 8.97
CA ALA A 838 -37.82 -69.21 10.14
C ALA A 838 -37.45 -68.33 11.34
N GLN A 839 -36.16 -68.08 11.58
CA GLN A 839 -35.74 -67.16 12.63
C GLN A 839 -36.05 -65.70 12.28
N TRP A 840 -36.13 -65.40 10.99
CA TRP A 840 -36.45 -64.07 10.49
C TRP A 840 -37.94 -63.73 10.60
N SER A 841 -38.82 -64.71 10.39
CA SER A 841 -40.27 -64.52 10.59
C SER A 841 -40.62 -64.21 12.04
N ASP A 842 -39.78 -64.64 12.98
CA ASP A 842 -39.99 -64.51 14.43
C ASP A 842 -39.35 -63.24 15.03
N LEU A 843 -38.69 -62.40 14.23
CA LEU A 843 -38.15 -61.13 14.67
C LEU A 843 -39.26 -60.17 15.11
N ASP A 844 -38.97 -59.38 16.15
CA ASP A 844 -39.83 -58.31 16.60
C ASP A 844 -39.92 -57.18 15.57
N ASP A 845 -40.99 -56.38 15.67
CA ASP A 845 -41.30 -55.34 14.71
C ASP A 845 -40.21 -54.25 14.66
N GLN A 846 -39.53 -53.97 15.77
CA GLN A 846 -38.49 -52.94 15.85
C GLN A 846 -37.20 -53.39 15.14
N ALA A 847 -36.81 -54.65 15.31
CA ALA A 847 -35.68 -55.27 14.64
C ALA A 847 -35.87 -55.28 13.11
N ILE A 848 -37.10 -55.52 12.66
CA ILE A 848 -37.45 -55.52 11.22
C ILE A 848 -37.34 -54.12 10.62
N LEU A 849 -37.80 -53.09 11.34
CA LEU A 849 -37.71 -51.69 10.91
C LEU A 849 -36.26 -51.21 10.87
N ASN A 850 -35.47 -51.53 11.88
CA ASN A 850 -34.05 -51.20 11.94
C ASN A 850 -33.29 -51.85 10.77
N TYR A 851 -33.57 -53.12 10.50
CA TYR A 851 -32.99 -53.82 9.36
C TYR A 851 -33.38 -53.20 8.02
N ALA A 852 -34.65 -52.85 7.82
CA ALA A 852 -35.12 -52.24 6.57
C ALA A 852 -34.44 -50.89 6.28
N LYS A 853 -34.24 -50.07 7.32
CA LYS A 853 -33.52 -48.79 7.23
C LYS A 853 -32.05 -48.99 6.85
N GLN A 854 -31.37 -49.94 7.49
CA GLN A 854 -29.98 -50.29 7.17
C GLN A 854 -29.85 -50.79 5.73
N LEU A 855 -30.78 -51.65 5.30
CA LEU A 855 -30.73 -52.26 3.99
C LEU A 855 -31.04 -51.26 2.86
N MET A 856 -31.87 -50.24 3.09
CA MET A 856 -32.01 -49.13 2.15
C MET A 856 -30.71 -48.33 1.96
N GLN A 857 -29.90 -48.14 3.00
CA GLN A 857 -28.60 -47.46 2.89
C GLN A 857 -27.62 -48.28 2.02
N VAL A 858 -27.66 -49.61 2.12
CA VAL A 858 -26.89 -50.53 1.28
C VAL A 858 -27.36 -50.47 -0.17
N LEU A 859 -28.67 -50.64 -0.40
CA LEU A 859 -29.24 -50.66 -1.74
C LEU A 859 -29.15 -49.29 -2.44
N ALA A 860 -29.07 -48.17 -1.70
CA ALA A 860 -28.87 -46.84 -2.27
C ALA A 860 -27.54 -46.71 -3.05
N LYS A 861 -26.55 -47.57 -2.75
CA LYS A 861 -25.25 -47.63 -3.43
C LYS A 861 -25.18 -48.72 -4.51
N ALA A 862 -26.25 -49.49 -4.71
CA ALA A 862 -26.28 -50.62 -5.62
C ALA A 862 -26.42 -50.19 -7.09
N THR A 863 -25.67 -50.85 -7.97
CA THR A 863 -25.76 -50.67 -9.43
C THR A 863 -26.50 -51.82 -10.14
N ASN A 864 -26.86 -52.89 -9.41
CA ASN A 864 -27.57 -54.05 -9.94
C ASN A 864 -29.07 -53.74 -10.13
N PRO A 865 -29.66 -53.98 -11.32
CA PRO A 865 -31.08 -53.71 -11.59
C PRO A 865 -32.06 -54.36 -10.59
N LYS A 866 -31.75 -55.55 -10.09
CA LYS A 866 -32.58 -56.24 -9.08
C LYS A 866 -32.56 -55.54 -7.72
N GLN A 867 -31.40 -55.05 -7.31
CA GLN A 867 -31.21 -54.31 -6.05
C GLN A 867 -31.86 -52.92 -6.11
N VAL A 868 -31.79 -52.27 -7.28
CA VAL A 868 -32.47 -50.99 -7.52
C VAL A 868 -33.99 -51.14 -7.48
N ASN A 869 -34.54 -52.22 -8.06
CA ASN A 869 -35.98 -52.51 -7.96
C ASN A 869 -36.40 -52.77 -6.51
N LEU A 870 -35.59 -53.52 -5.76
CA LEU A 870 -35.83 -53.80 -4.34
C LEU A 870 -35.85 -52.52 -3.48
N LEU A 871 -34.96 -51.57 -3.79
CA LEU A 871 -34.95 -50.24 -3.18
C LEU A 871 -36.21 -49.45 -3.52
N ASN A 872 -36.66 -49.52 -4.77
CA ASN A 872 -37.88 -48.84 -5.20
C ASN A 872 -39.10 -49.43 -4.49
N ASP A 873 -39.20 -50.75 -4.37
CA ASP A 873 -40.28 -51.42 -3.66
C ASP A 873 -40.29 -51.03 -2.17
N LEU A 874 -39.12 -50.97 -1.52
CA LEU A 874 -38.99 -50.48 -0.13
C LEU A 874 -39.41 -49.01 0.03
N LYS A 875 -39.15 -48.17 -0.99
CA LYS A 875 -39.57 -46.76 -0.99
C LYS A 875 -41.08 -46.57 -1.21
N THR A 876 -41.77 -47.55 -1.79
CA THR A 876 -43.24 -47.48 -1.96
C THR A 876 -44.01 -47.76 -0.67
N VAL A 877 -43.33 -48.31 0.33
CA VAL A 877 -43.88 -48.69 1.62
C VAL A 877 -43.47 -47.68 2.69
N SER A 878 -44.32 -47.46 3.70
CA SER A 878 -43.90 -46.69 4.88
C SER A 878 -42.83 -47.49 5.64
N VAL A 879 -41.57 -47.05 5.55
CA VAL A 879 -40.40 -47.72 6.16
C VAL A 879 -40.48 -47.75 7.69
N ASN A 880 -41.39 -46.99 8.29
CA ASN A 880 -41.69 -47.00 9.73
C ASN A 880 -42.88 -47.90 10.09
N ASP A 881 -43.49 -48.63 9.14
CA ASP A 881 -44.63 -49.51 9.35
C ASP A 881 -44.24 -51.00 9.18
N PRO A 882 -44.08 -51.76 10.27
CA PRO A 882 -43.61 -53.14 10.24
C PRO A 882 -44.61 -54.08 9.54
N ILE A 883 -45.90 -53.72 9.53
CA ILE A 883 -46.98 -54.50 8.90
C ILE A 883 -46.79 -54.56 7.37
N GLN A 884 -46.21 -53.51 6.78
CA GLN A 884 -45.97 -53.44 5.34
C GLN A 884 -44.55 -53.88 4.96
N VAL A 885 -43.56 -53.62 5.83
CA VAL A 885 -42.15 -53.94 5.60
C VAL A 885 -41.86 -55.43 5.75
N LYS A 886 -42.42 -56.09 6.77
CA LYS A 886 -42.17 -57.51 7.06
C LYS A 886 -42.58 -58.44 5.90
N PRO A 887 -43.78 -58.32 5.30
CA PRO A 887 -44.17 -59.16 4.16
C PRO A 887 -43.28 -58.92 2.92
N LEU A 888 -42.88 -57.67 2.68
CA LEU A 888 -42.03 -57.32 1.55
C LEU A 888 -40.66 -58.00 1.65
N ILE A 889 -40.05 -57.96 2.84
CA ILE A 889 -38.75 -58.60 3.10
C ILE A 889 -38.85 -60.12 3.00
N LEU A 890 -39.89 -60.72 3.55
CA LEU A 890 -40.09 -62.17 3.48
C LEU A 890 -40.37 -62.66 2.04
N ASN A 891 -41.12 -61.90 1.24
CA ASN A 891 -41.45 -62.26 -0.14
C ASN A 891 -40.24 -62.22 -1.09
N HIS A 892 -39.27 -61.34 -0.82
CA HIS A 892 -38.04 -61.21 -1.61
C HIS A 892 -36.79 -61.68 -0.84
N TRP A 893 -36.96 -62.54 0.17
CA TRP A 893 -35.90 -62.99 1.08
C TRP A 893 -34.61 -63.41 0.36
N ALA A 894 -34.72 -64.20 -0.71
CA ALA A 894 -33.57 -64.67 -1.48
C ALA A 894 -32.80 -63.53 -2.18
N ASP A 895 -33.53 -62.52 -2.71
CA ASP A 895 -32.93 -61.36 -3.36
C ASP A 895 -32.27 -60.42 -2.32
N PHE A 896 -32.86 -60.31 -1.12
CA PHE A 896 -32.27 -59.58 0.02
C PHE A 896 -30.96 -60.22 0.49
N LYS A 897 -30.94 -61.54 0.71
CA LYS A 897 -29.72 -62.27 1.11
C LYS A 897 -28.62 -62.19 0.04
N ALA A 898 -29.00 -62.21 -1.24
CA ALA A 898 -28.05 -62.03 -2.34
C ALA A 898 -27.47 -60.61 -2.39
N ALA A 899 -28.27 -59.58 -2.06
CA ALA A 899 -27.80 -58.20 -2.01
C ALA A 899 -26.76 -57.97 -0.90
N GLU A 900 -27.01 -58.50 0.29
CA GLU A 900 -26.05 -58.45 1.41
C GLU A 900 -24.75 -59.20 1.11
N GLN A 901 -24.82 -60.35 0.41
CA GLN A 901 -23.63 -61.12 0.03
C GLN A 901 -22.75 -60.41 -1.00
N THR A 902 -23.33 -59.57 -1.87
CA THR A 902 -22.58 -58.84 -2.91
C THR A 902 -21.80 -57.65 -2.34
N GLN A 903 -22.14 -57.22 -1.12
CA GLN A 903 -21.49 -56.11 -0.41
C GLN A 903 -20.24 -56.55 0.37
N ARG A 904 -20.17 -57.83 0.75
CA ARG A 904 -18.92 -58.47 1.21
C ARG A 904 -18.00 -58.75 0.04
#